data_AF-A0A510K6Y1-F1
#
_entry.id   AF-A0A510K6Y1-F1
#
_cell.length_a   1.000
_cell.length_b   1.000
_cell.length_c   1.000
_cell.angle_alpha   90.00
_cell.angle_beta   90.00
_cell.angle_gamma   90.00
#
_symmetry.space_group_name_H-M   'P 1'
#
loop_
_entity.id
_entity.type
_entity.pdbx_description
1 polymer ?
#
loop_
_entity_poly.entity_id
_entity_poly.type
_entity_poly.pdbx_seq_one_letter_code
_entity_poly.pdbx_strand_id
1 'polypeptide(L)'
;MNTKYDNFKFRNAYVGDVEVYRDYFLLVLADVNKNLENGDVTEDTFDVIMIDSRQQGFESIIRNLLNDSLFIGFNNKAYDNKILRYIAGTNAQQTEVKTCNLSELKEYSDSIIENRELSNYNKMFFYSLDVRDECRINANISLKDVEYHFNLDVITEDDSFDIEVSHNEEKLDEIRKYCKHDVFTTYLIVRESLSNRKGLATFENKLKSADIMINQMRKRGERVENDGLKRAVLSKPATIAAKMFERKEDGEYQRWYEINDKPEITEPRTEIARRIYERRKADIHAPVENFMLGDVLINFGSGGLHTVSTEDSSLELYRDVYNFDVASFYPSFIEKFDRIANFDIELFRYLKAERLRLKRMKDDVDAQARQNAYKLMINSTTGKYNESYWNNGTSDNPIYNPHVYYSMTTSCQLMLLDLAESLFEYVNIVQLNTDGIAFTLKGKGDIEKARGICRKWEQYFGYELEESHFDLFVQRSVNDYIGIERTGDKVKAKSKGSSFAELKGISASADMISNVLANVFKRYDCDSLDYGKLSDLIDSTVDGFVESKDHNALQINIKAVSTVKDKNIYDRHGNVTGTRTKGMRAFIVNDGDDTVRIKANQYTLNPNYIHTVKATGRQRLRNVKLGDLEGCVPLMIHNRRVKDSENIDYNTNMYKFLCKRELLKMMNIKALVTEKDGAWEIEPYYD
;
A
#
# COMPACT_ATOMS: atom_id res chain seq x y z
N MET A 1 -20.50 6.62 -8.15
CA MET A 1 -19.52 5.94 -9.04
C MET A 1 -20.00 6.02 -10.49
N ASN A 2 -19.13 6.35 -11.44
CA ASN A 2 -19.51 6.31 -12.86
C ASN A 2 -19.78 4.86 -13.34
N THR A 3 -20.95 4.63 -13.94
CA THR A 3 -21.37 3.32 -14.50
C THR A 3 -21.48 3.31 -16.03
N LYS A 4 -21.19 4.43 -16.70
CA LYS A 4 -21.27 4.55 -18.16
C LYS A 4 -19.91 4.93 -18.75
N TYR A 5 -19.43 4.09 -19.67
CA TYR A 5 -18.22 4.27 -20.45
C TYR A 5 -18.55 4.10 -21.93
N ASP A 6 -17.64 4.47 -22.83
CA ASP A 6 -17.91 4.44 -24.27
C ASP A 6 -18.10 3.01 -24.79
N ASN A 7 -17.38 2.04 -24.21
CA ASN A 7 -17.34 0.66 -24.68
C ASN A 7 -18.15 -0.32 -23.84
N PHE A 8 -18.49 0.03 -22.60
CA PHE A 8 -19.27 -0.81 -21.70
C PHE A 8 -20.06 0.05 -20.71
N LYS A 9 -21.14 -0.53 -20.18
CA LYS A 9 -21.98 0.10 -19.16
C LYS A 9 -22.41 -0.93 -18.14
N PHE A 10 -22.60 -0.48 -16.91
CA PHE A 10 -23.18 -1.28 -15.84
C PHE A 10 -24.57 -0.73 -15.53
N ARG A 11 -25.53 -1.62 -15.28
CA ARG A 11 -26.82 -1.22 -14.74
C ARG A 11 -26.63 -0.66 -13.34
N ASN A 12 -25.97 -1.43 -12.49
CA ASN A 12 -25.68 -1.12 -11.10
C ASN A 12 -24.22 -1.45 -10.77
N ALA A 13 -23.71 -0.86 -9.69
CA ALA A 13 -22.44 -1.25 -9.07
C ALA A 13 -22.74 -1.73 -7.66
N TYR A 14 -22.44 -3.00 -7.38
CA TYR A 14 -22.65 -3.63 -6.10
C TYR A 14 -21.32 -3.85 -5.40
N VAL A 15 -21.25 -3.51 -4.11
CA VAL A 15 -20.31 -4.19 -3.23
C VAL A 15 -20.94 -5.46 -2.70
N GLY A 16 -20.15 -6.48 -2.41
CA GLY A 16 -20.68 -7.68 -1.79
C GLY A 16 -19.64 -8.68 -1.33
N ASP A 17 -20.15 -9.70 -0.66
CA ASP A 17 -19.42 -10.75 0.03
C ASP A 17 -20.29 -12.02 0.11
N VAL A 18 -19.66 -13.20 0.18
CA VAL A 18 -20.38 -14.49 0.23
C VAL A 18 -19.96 -15.36 1.41
N GLU A 19 -20.93 -16.06 1.98
CA GLU A 19 -20.71 -17.08 3.00
C GLU A 19 -21.14 -18.47 2.51
N VAL A 20 -20.32 -19.48 2.76
CA VAL A 20 -20.57 -20.87 2.36
C VAL A 20 -20.42 -21.80 3.56
N TYR A 21 -21.55 -22.30 4.05
CA TYR A 21 -21.64 -23.31 5.10
C TYR A 21 -21.98 -24.68 4.51
N ARG A 22 -21.99 -25.73 5.34
CA ARG A 22 -22.26 -27.11 4.89
C ARG A 22 -23.59 -27.28 4.17
N ASP A 23 -24.64 -26.61 4.65
CA ASP A 23 -26.02 -26.73 4.16
C ASP A 23 -26.66 -25.38 3.83
N TYR A 24 -25.87 -24.30 3.76
CA TYR A 24 -26.36 -22.94 3.58
C TYR A 24 -25.37 -22.08 2.79
N PHE A 25 -25.92 -21.20 1.94
CA PHE A 25 -25.16 -20.18 1.21
C PHE A 25 -25.84 -18.83 1.42
N LEU A 26 -25.03 -17.77 1.57
CA LEU A 26 -25.49 -16.39 1.63
C LEU A 26 -24.64 -15.52 0.69
N LEU A 27 -25.31 -14.66 -0.08
CA LEU A 27 -24.73 -13.52 -0.75
C LEU A 27 -25.35 -12.24 -0.18
N VAL A 28 -24.52 -11.34 0.32
CA VAL A 28 -24.94 -9.98 0.67
C VAL A 28 -24.39 -8.99 -0.35
N LEU A 29 -25.26 -8.13 -0.86
CA LEU A 29 -24.93 -7.07 -1.81
C LEU A 29 -25.42 -5.72 -1.30
N ALA A 30 -24.71 -4.64 -1.63
CA ALA A 30 -25.24 -3.28 -1.48
C ALA A 30 -24.98 -2.48 -2.75
N ASP A 31 -26.00 -1.76 -3.23
CA ASP A 31 -25.81 -0.85 -4.36
C ASP A 31 -25.00 0.37 -3.91
N VAL A 32 -23.83 0.54 -4.53
CA VAL A 32 -22.89 1.60 -4.21
C VAL A 32 -23.51 2.97 -4.46
N ASN A 33 -24.19 3.17 -5.60
CA ASN A 33 -24.72 4.49 -5.94
C ASN A 33 -25.91 4.85 -5.06
N LYS A 34 -26.81 3.89 -4.81
CA LYS A 34 -27.96 4.10 -3.92
C LYS A 34 -27.52 4.48 -2.51
N ASN A 35 -26.51 3.80 -1.96
CA ASN A 35 -25.99 4.12 -0.64
C ASN A 35 -25.15 5.42 -0.62
N LEU A 36 -24.60 5.87 -1.76
CA LEU A 36 -23.89 7.17 -1.85
C LEU A 36 -24.85 8.37 -1.90
N GLU A 37 -26.10 8.20 -2.33
CA GLU A 37 -27.10 9.29 -2.35
C GLU A 37 -27.38 9.83 -0.94
N ASN A 38 -27.25 8.97 0.08
CA ASN A 38 -27.37 9.36 1.47
C ASN A 38 -25.96 9.71 2.03
N GLY A 39 -25.68 11.01 2.19
CA GLY A 39 -24.35 11.50 2.59
C GLY A 39 -23.86 11.00 3.96
N ASP A 40 -24.78 10.54 4.81
CA ASP A 40 -24.52 10.12 6.20
C ASP A 40 -24.84 8.62 6.43
N VAL A 41 -24.61 7.76 5.43
CA VAL A 41 -24.83 6.31 5.61
C VAL A 41 -24.01 5.77 6.79
N THR A 42 -24.75 5.19 7.73
CA THR A 42 -24.28 4.36 8.84
C THR A 42 -24.56 2.89 8.55
N GLU A 43 -23.95 1.97 9.30
CA GLU A 43 -24.20 0.53 9.14
C GLU A 43 -25.69 0.17 9.34
N ASP A 44 -26.38 0.85 10.26
CA ASP A 44 -27.80 0.62 10.53
C ASP A 44 -28.70 1.11 9.40
N THR A 45 -28.30 2.19 8.71
CA THR A 45 -29.02 2.76 7.55
C THR A 45 -28.55 2.21 6.21
N PHE A 46 -27.53 1.35 6.22
CA PHE A 46 -26.95 0.73 5.03
C PHE A 46 -27.90 -0.31 4.45
N ASP A 47 -28.35 -0.03 3.23
CA ASP A 47 -29.32 -0.84 2.51
C ASP A 47 -28.63 -1.96 1.73
N VAL A 48 -29.09 -3.20 1.96
CA VAL A 48 -28.51 -4.42 1.43
C VAL A 48 -29.56 -5.33 0.80
N ILE A 49 -29.14 -6.11 -0.17
CA ILE A 49 -29.88 -7.19 -0.80
C ILE A 49 -29.24 -8.49 -0.30
N MET A 50 -30.04 -9.35 0.31
CA MET A 50 -29.59 -10.66 0.79
C MET A 50 -30.23 -11.77 -0.03
N ILE A 51 -29.40 -12.62 -0.62
CA ILE A 51 -29.83 -13.79 -1.40
C ILE A 51 -29.23 -15.02 -0.73
N ASP A 52 -30.07 -15.93 -0.26
CA ASP A 52 -29.63 -17.15 0.39
C ASP A 52 -30.16 -18.42 -0.30
N SER A 53 -29.57 -19.57 0.02
CA SER A 53 -29.92 -20.86 -0.59
C SER A 53 -31.34 -21.36 -0.26
N ARG A 54 -32.06 -20.71 0.66
CA ARG A 54 -33.44 -21.06 1.01
C ARG A 54 -34.44 -20.38 0.06
N GLN A 55 -33.99 -19.37 -0.70
CA GLN A 55 -34.78 -18.74 -1.74
C GLN A 55 -34.86 -19.65 -2.97
N GLN A 56 -36.08 -19.91 -3.45
CA GLN A 56 -36.28 -20.74 -4.62
C GLN A 56 -35.63 -20.12 -5.87
N GLY A 57 -34.69 -20.83 -6.49
CA GLY A 57 -34.00 -20.38 -7.70
C GLY A 57 -32.98 -19.27 -7.47
N PHE A 58 -32.40 -19.19 -6.26
CA PHE A 58 -31.39 -18.18 -5.88
C PHE A 58 -30.25 -18.05 -6.89
N GLU A 59 -29.86 -19.13 -7.58
CA GLU A 59 -28.82 -19.14 -8.61
C GLU A 59 -29.20 -18.25 -9.79
N SER A 60 -30.46 -18.33 -10.23
CA SER A 60 -31.00 -17.49 -11.30
C SER A 60 -31.16 -16.04 -10.86
N ILE A 61 -31.52 -15.81 -9.59
CA ILE A 61 -31.58 -14.46 -9.00
C ILE A 61 -30.19 -13.81 -9.05
N ILE A 62 -29.17 -14.50 -8.56
CA ILE A 62 -27.77 -14.04 -8.58
C ILE A 62 -27.33 -13.73 -10.01
N ARG A 63 -27.58 -14.65 -10.95
CA ARG A 63 -27.21 -14.44 -12.34
C ARG A 63 -27.84 -13.18 -12.91
N ASN A 64 -29.15 -13.04 -12.79
CA ASN A 64 -29.89 -11.92 -13.36
C ASN A 64 -29.47 -10.58 -12.75
N LEU A 65 -29.17 -10.57 -11.44
CA LEU A 65 -28.74 -9.38 -10.73
C LEU A 65 -27.34 -8.93 -11.15
N LEU A 66 -26.41 -9.87 -11.37
CA LEU A 66 -25.01 -9.57 -11.65
C LEU A 66 -24.66 -9.51 -13.14
N ASN A 67 -25.44 -10.09 -14.05
CA ASN A 67 -25.09 -10.25 -15.47
C ASN A 67 -24.63 -8.96 -16.16
N ASP A 68 -25.29 -7.84 -15.85
CA ASP A 68 -24.98 -6.50 -16.38
C ASP A 68 -24.56 -5.51 -15.29
N SER A 69 -24.09 -6.01 -14.15
CA SER A 69 -23.66 -5.21 -13.00
C SER A 69 -22.16 -5.35 -12.75
N LEU A 70 -21.61 -4.36 -12.06
CA LEU A 70 -20.25 -4.41 -11.54
C LEU A 70 -20.28 -4.93 -10.10
N PHE A 71 -19.58 -6.04 -9.84
CA PHE A 71 -19.38 -6.59 -8.50
C PHE A 71 -18.02 -6.16 -7.95
N ILE A 72 -18.01 -5.63 -6.73
CA ILE A 72 -16.82 -5.14 -6.05
C ILE A 72 -16.72 -5.84 -4.70
N GLY A 73 -15.63 -6.55 -4.44
CA GLY A 73 -15.43 -7.23 -3.15
C GLY A 73 -14.03 -7.02 -2.61
N PHE A 74 -13.80 -7.42 -1.37
CA PHE A 74 -12.48 -7.41 -0.76
C PHE A 74 -11.79 -8.76 -1.00
N ASN A 75 -10.70 -8.80 -1.79
CA ASN A 75 -10.02 -10.06 -2.15
C ASN A 75 -10.93 -11.06 -2.90
N ASN A 76 -11.99 -10.59 -3.56
CA ASN A 76 -12.98 -11.41 -4.23
C ASN A 76 -12.44 -12.19 -5.44
N LYS A 77 -11.33 -11.77 -6.06
CA LYS A 77 -10.69 -12.55 -7.13
C LYS A 77 -10.20 -13.91 -6.63
N ALA A 78 -9.79 -13.99 -5.37
CA ALA A 78 -9.27 -15.22 -4.80
C ALA A 78 -10.38 -16.20 -4.42
N TYR A 79 -11.58 -15.71 -4.07
CA TYR A 79 -12.65 -16.52 -3.49
C TYR A 79 -14.04 -16.22 -4.08
N ASP A 80 -14.70 -15.09 -3.75
CA ASP A 80 -16.12 -14.84 -4.05
C ASP A 80 -16.45 -14.95 -5.55
N ASN A 81 -15.57 -14.43 -6.41
CA ASN A 81 -15.75 -14.51 -7.86
C ASN A 81 -15.82 -15.96 -8.34
N LYS A 82 -15.07 -16.87 -7.70
CA LYS A 82 -15.06 -18.30 -8.01
C LYS A 82 -16.35 -18.97 -7.53
N ILE A 83 -16.80 -18.64 -6.32
CA ILE A 83 -18.05 -19.12 -5.73
C ILE A 83 -19.25 -18.69 -6.58
N LEU A 84 -19.38 -17.39 -6.89
CA LEU A 84 -20.47 -16.87 -7.72
C LEU A 84 -20.47 -17.47 -9.13
N ARG A 85 -19.28 -17.72 -9.70
CA ARG A 85 -19.14 -18.42 -10.98
C ARG A 85 -19.55 -19.89 -10.90
N TYR A 86 -19.26 -20.57 -9.80
CA TYR A 86 -19.73 -21.93 -9.57
C TYR A 86 -21.27 -21.99 -9.55
N ILE A 87 -21.90 -21.10 -8.79
CA ILE A 87 -23.35 -21.07 -8.57
C ILE A 87 -24.13 -20.63 -9.82
N ALA A 88 -23.72 -19.52 -10.44
CA ALA A 88 -24.54 -18.81 -11.43
C ALA A 88 -23.88 -18.71 -12.84
N GLY A 89 -22.68 -19.25 -12.99
CA GLY A 89 -21.95 -19.26 -14.25
C GLY A 89 -22.48 -20.30 -15.24
N THR A 90 -22.26 -20.03 -16.52
CA THR A 90 -22.63 -20.92 -17.63
C THR A 90 -21.42 -21.17 -18.52
N ASN A 91 -21.46 -22.20 -19.36
CA ASN A 91 -20.39 -22.54 -20.29
C ASN A 91 -20.97 -23.14 -21.59
N ALA A 92 -20.09 -23.55 -22.51
CA ALA A 92 -20.52 -24.07 -23.82
C ALA A 92 -21.32 -25.38 -23.72
N GLN A 93 -21.11 -26.17 -22.68
CA GLN A 93 -21.81 -27.43 -22.41
C GLN A 93 -23.04 -27.22 -21.51
N GLN A 94 -23.08 -26.12 -20.77
CA GLN A 94 -24.15 -25.77 -19.83
C GLN A 94 -24.58 -24.32 -20.11
N THR A 95 -25.53 -24.16 -21.02
CA THR A 95 -25.98 -22.83 -21.50
C THR A 95 -26.93 -22.13 -20.54
N GLU A 96 -27.53 -22.88 -19.60
CA GLU A 96 -28.47 -22.41 -18.58
C GLU A 96 -27.91 -22.62 -17.17
N VAL A 97 -28.41 -21.84 -16.21
CA VAL A 97 -28.04 -21.97 -14.79
C VAL A 97 -28.63 -23.26 -14.23
N LYS A 98 -27.79 -24.06 -13.57
CA LYS A 98 -28.23 -25.28 -12.91
C LYS A 98 -28.57 -25.01 -11.45
N THR A 99 -29.44 -25.85 -10.89
CA THR A 99 -29.63 -25.93 -9.45
C THR A 99 -28.30 -26.30 -8.78
N CYS A 100 -27.93 -25.53 -7.77
CA CYS A 100 -26.69 -25.70 -7.03
C CYS A 100 -26.84 -26.79 -5.97
N ASN A 101 -25.95 -27.78 -5.99
CA ASN A 101 -25.81 -28.73 -4.90
C ASN A 101 -24.91 -28.11 -3.81
N LEU A 102 -25.47 -27.84 -2.63
CA LEU A 102 -24.75 -27.15 -1.55
C LEU A 102 -23.57 -27.94 -1.00
N SER A 103 -23.65 -29.28 -0.99
CA SER A 103 -22.52 -30.12 -0.55
C SER A 103 -21.34 -30.04 -1.54
N GLU A 104 -21.62 -30.05 -2.85
CA GLU A 104 -20.58 -29.87 -3.88
C GLU A 104 -20.03 -28.44 -3.88
N LEU A 105 -20.88 -27.44 -3.61
CA LEU A 105 -20.45 -26.05 -3.44
C LEU A 105 -19.49 -25.90 -2.26
N LYS A 106 -19.79 -26.53 -1.12
CA LYS A 106 -18.92 -26.52 0.06
C LYS A 106 -17.58 -27.21 -0.24
N GLU A 107 -17.60 -28.36 -0.91
CA GLU A 107 -16.36 -29.05 -1.32
C GLU A 107 -15.51 -28.16 -2.26
N TYR A 108 -16.14 -27.47 -3.21
CA TYR A 108 -15.45 -26.51 -4.07
C TYR A 108 -14.88 -25.34 -3.26
N SER A 109 -15.65 -24.78 -2.32
CA SER A 109 -15.21 -23.72 -1.43
C SER A 109 -13.98 -24.12 -0.61
N ASP A 110 -14.03 -25.27 0.05
CA ASP A 110 -12.92 -25.79 0.87
C ASP A 110 -11.67 -26.00 0.02
N SER A 111 -11.83 -26.51 -1.20
CA SER A 111 -10.73 -26.69 -2.13
C SER A 111 -10.02 -25.37 -2.47
N ILE A 112 -10.75 -24.24 -2.53
CA ILE A 112 -10.15 -22.91 -2.75
C ILE A 112 -9.36 -22.49 -1.52
N ILE A 113 -9.95 -22.63 -0.32
CA ILE A 113 -9.33 -22.23 0.96
C ILE A 113 -8.04 -23.03 1.22
N GLU A 114 -8.06 -24.33 0.90
CA GLU A 114 -6.93 -25.25 1.06
C GLU A 114 -5.88 -25.13 -0.06
N ASN A 115 -6.04 -24.18 -1.00
CA ASN A 115 -5.18 -23.99 -2.17
C ASN A 115 -5.06 -25.24 -3.07
N ARG A 116 -6.13 -26.03 -3.17
CA ARG A 116 -6.27 -27.22 -4.03
C ARG A 116 -7.50 -27.13 -4.93
N GLU A 117 -7.76 -25.93 -5.47
CA GLU A 117 -8.99 -25.59 -6.19
C GLU A 117 -9.39 -26.68 -7.20
N LEU A 118 -10.58 -27.26 -7.00
CA LEU A 118 -11.18 -28.21 -7.93
C LEU A 118 -11.53 -27.54 -9.26
N SER A 119 -11.64 -28.31 -10.34
CA SER A 119 -11.93 -27.73 -11.65
C SER A 119 -13.32 -27.09 -11.72
N ASN A 120 -13.40 -25.82 -12.09
CA ASN A 120 -14.64 -25.11 -12.38
C ASN A 120 -14.61 -24.56 -13.81
N TYR A 121 -15.44 -25.14 -14.69
CA TYR A 121 -15.50 -24.81 -16.12
C TYR A 121 -16.49 -23.68 -16.45
N ASN A 122 -17.20 -23.14 -15.47
CA ASN A 122 -18.13 -22.05 -15.68
C ASN A 122 -17.40 -20.77 -16.08
N LYS A 123 -18.00 -19.97 -16.95
CA LYS A 123 -17.44 -18.70 -17.41
C LYS A 123 -17.84 -17.55 -16.50
N MET A 124 -16.99 -16.52 -16.46
CA MET A 124 -17.30 -15.25 -15.83
C MET A 124 -18.45 -14.57 -16.56
N PHE A 125 -19.55 -14.30 -15.85
CA PHE A 125 -20.77 -13.73 -16.44
C PHE A 125 -21.07 -12.31 -15.99
N PHE A 126 -20.27 -11.72 -15.10
CA PHE A 126 -20.45 -10.36 -14.56
C PHE A 126 -19.13 -9.57 -14.64
N TYR A 127 -19.20 -8.24 -14.45
CA TYR A 127 -18.01 -7.41 -14.31
C TYR A 127 -17.52 -7.44 -12.87
N SER A 128 -16.22 -7.46 -12.65
CA SER A 128 -15.69 -7.53 -11.29
C SER A 128 -14.43 -6.69 -11.09
N LEU A 129 -14.35 -6.04 -9.93
CA LEU A 129 -13.17 -5.36 -9.41
C LEU A 129 -12.85 -5.88 -8.00
N ASP A 130 -11.57 -5.82 -7.63
CA ASP A 130 -11.09 -6.28 -6.33
C ASP A 130 -10.47 -5.11 -5.57
N VAL A 131 -11.06 -4.80 -4.42
CA VAL A 131 -10.67 -3.65 -3.61
C VAL A 131 -9.21 -3.75 -3.16
N ARG A 132 -8.72 -4.95 -2.84
CA ARG A 132 -7.34 -5.12 -2.37
C ARG A 132 -6.35 -4.78 -3.47
N ASP A 133 -6.60 -5.28 -4.68
CA ASP A 133 -5.78 -5.00 -5.85
C ASP A 133 -5.86 -3.52 -6.24
N GLU A 134 -7.08 -3.00 -6.36
CA GLU A 134 -7.30 -1.65 -6.88
C GLU A 134 -6.78 -0.58 -5.92
N CYS A 135 -6.99 -0.74 -4.61
CA CYS A 135 -6.50 0.22 -3.61
C CYS A 135 -5.06 -0.05 -3.15
N ARG A 136 -4.36 -1.03 -3.75
CA ARG A 136 -2.98 -1.44 -3.40
C ARG A 136 -2.82 -1.74 -1.91
N ILE A 137 -3.84 -2.36 -1.32
CA ILE A 137 -3.81 -2.80 0.07
C ILE A 137 -2.82 -3.95 0.16
N ASN A 138 -1.88 -3.87 1.10
CA ASN A 138 -0.85 -4.89 1.29
C ASN A 138 -1.51 -6.26 1.54
N ALA A 139 -1.01 -7.33 0.91
CA ALA A 139 -1.55 -8.68 1.04
C ALA A 139 -1.62 -9.18 2.50
N ASN A 140 -0.82 -8.59 3.40
CA ASN A 140 -0.83 -8.91 4.83
C ASN A 140 -1.92 -8.19 5.64
N ILE A 141 -2.70 -7.29 5.02
CA ILE A 141 -3.80 -6.54 5.64
C ILE A 141 -5.11 -7.26 5.31
N SER A 142 -5.84 -7.70 6.33
CA SER A 142 -7.18 -8.29 6.18
C SER A 142 -8.27 -7.22 6.13
N LEU A 143 -9.51 -7.62 5.81
CA LEU A 143 -10.66 -6.71 5.91
C LEU A 143 -10.85 -6.24 7.36
N LYS A 144 -10.60 -7.13 8.33
CA LYS A 144 -10.62 -6.82 9.76
C LYS A 144 -9.61 -5.71 10.09
N ASP A 145 -8.38 -5.78 9.59
CA ASP A 145 -7.40 -4.68 9.73
C ASP A 145 -7.92 -3.33 9.21
N VAL A 146 -8.80 -3.35 8.19
CA VAL A 146 -9.42 -2.15 7.61
C VAL A 146 -10.63 -1.67 8.44
N GLU A 147 -11.46 -2.56 8.99
CA GLU A 147 -12.54 -2.22 9.93
C GLU A 147 -12.01 -1.38 11.10
N TYR A 148 -10.89 -1.81 11.65
CA TYR A 148 -10.14 -1.10 12.68
C TYR A 148 -9.73 0.31 12.27
N HIS A 149 -9.31 0.50 11.02
CA HIS A 149 -8.96 1.81 10.47
C HIS A 149 -10.18 2.73 10.31
N PHE A 150 -11.34 2.15 10.01
CA PHE A 150 -12.61 2.86 9.93
C PHE A 150 -13.32 3.03 11.27
N ASN A 151 -12.70 2.59 12.37
CA ASN A 151 -13.27 2.69 13.70
C ASN A 151 -14.65 1.97 13.79
N LEU A 152 -14.74 0.83 13.12
CA LEU A 152 -15.89 -0.07 13.15
C LEU A 152 -15.70 -1.13 14.24
N ASP A 153 -16.81 -1.73 14.67
CA ASP A 153 -16.73 -3.00 15.42
C ASP A 153 -15.97 -4.02 14.58
N VAL A 154 -15.30 -4.96 15.24
CA VAL A 154 -14.77 -6.12 14.52
C VAL A 154 -15.54 -7.33 14.94
N ILE A 155 -16.37 -7.77 14.02
CA ILE A 155 -17.17 -8.98 14.17
C ILE A 155 -16.30 -10.12 13.64
N THR A 156 -16.03 -11.10 14.48
CA THR A 156 -15.45 -12.39 14.10
C THR A 156 -16.53 -13.43 14.01
N GLU A 157 -16.36 -14.39 13.12
CA GLU A 157 -17.16 -15.60 13.16
C GLU A 157 -16.71 -16.46 14.34
N ASP A 158 -17.63 -16.79 15.23
CA ASP A 158 -17.34 -17.57 16.44
C ASP A 158 -17.34 -19.09 16.22
N ASP A 159 -17.82 -19.56 15.05
CA ASP A 159 -18.03 -20.97 14.75
C ASP A 159 -17.34 -21.41 13.44
N SER A 160 -17.19 -22.72 13.25
CA SER A 160 -16.65 -23.29 12.01
C SER A 160 -17.66 -23.20 10.86
N PHE A 161 -17.21 -22.86 9.65
CA PHE A 161 -17.97 -23.01 8.40
C PHE A 161 -18.45 -24.44 8.10
N ASP A 162 -17.98 -25.44 8.86
CA ASP A 162 -18.38 -26.84 8.71
C ASP A 162 -19.67 -27.21 9.44
N ILE A 163 -20.34 -26.29 10.11
CA ILE A 163 -21.61 -26.56 10.81
C ILE A 163 -22.82 -26.54 9.86
N GLU A 164 -23.92 -27.15 10.30
CA GLU A 164 -25.23 -27.08 9.65
C GLU A 164 -26.06 -25.96 10.31
N VAL A 165 -26.52 -24.99 9.51
CA VAL A 165 -27.18 -23.76 10.00
C VAL A 165 -28.56 -23.53 9.41
N SER A 166 -28.94 -24.27 8.36
CA SER A 166 -30.14 -23.96 7.55
C SER A 166 -31.46 -23.90 8.34
N HIS A 167 -31.54 -24.59 9.48
CA HIS A 167 -32.71 -24.66 10.36
C HIS A 167 -32.58 -23.83 11.65
N ASN A 168 -31.50 -23.07 11.83
CA ASN A 168 -31.24 -22.28 13.03
C ASN A 168 -31.33 -20.77 12.71
N GLU A 169 -32.52 -20.17 12.87
CA GLU A 169 -32.74 -18.75 12.53
C GLU A 169 -31.85 -17.78 13.32
N GLU A 170 -31.59 -18.05 14.61
CA GLU A 170 -30.71 -17.20 15.43
C GLU A 170 -29.29 -17.18 14.83
N LYS A 171 -28.78 -18.35 14.44
CA LYS A 171 -27.47 -18.44 13.78
C LYS A 171 -27.46 -17.79 12.41
N LEU A 172 -28.53 -17.94 11.63
CA LEU A 172 -28.65 -17.29 10.34
C LEU A 172 -28.66 -15.76 10.46
N ASP A 173 -29.28 -15.20 11.51
CA ASP A 173 -29.26 -13.76 11.79
C ASP A 173 -27.86 -13.27 12.18
N GLU A 174 -27.10 -14.05 12.96
CA GLU A 174 -25.68 -13.77 13.22
C GLU A 174 -24.85 -13.74 11.93
N ILE A 175 -25.01 -14.74 11.07
CA ILE A 175 -24.30 -14.84 9.77
C ILE A 175 -24.67 -13.65 8.86
N ARG A 176 -25.95 -13.30 8.78
CA ARG A 176 -26.42 -12.14 8.01
C ARG A 176 -25.81 -10.84 8.53
N LYS A 177 -25.73 -10.68 9.85
CA LYS A 177 -25.13 -9.50 10.48
C LYS A 177 -23.63 -9.44 10.20
N TYR A 178 -22.91 -10.55 10.34
CA TYR A 178 -21.49 -10.67 10.04
C TYR A 178 -21.20 -10.29 8.57
N CYS A 179 -21.85 -10.94 7.61
CA CYS A 179 -21.60 -10.68 6.19
C CYS A 179 -22.04 -9.25 5.79
N LYS A 180 -23.15 -8.72 6.36
CA LYS A 180 -23.54 -7.31 6.17
C LYS A 180 -22.44 -6.35 6.63
N HIS A 181 -21.80 -6.64 7.76
CA HIS A 181 -20.72 -5.84 8.30
C HIS A 181 -19.50 -5.79 7.36
N ASP A 182 -19.10 -6.93 6.80
CA ASP A 182 -17.99 -7.03 5.85
C ASP A 182 -18.28 -6.28 4.55
N VAL A 183 -19.52 -6.38 4.04
CA VAL A 183 -20.00 -5.60 2.88
C VAL A 183 -19.99 -4.10 3.18
N PHE A 184 -20.40 -3.68 4.39
CA PHE A 184 -20.38 -2.28 4.80
C PHE A 184 -18.95 -1.73 4.84
N THR A 185 -18.00 -2.47 5.42
CA THR A 185 -16.58 -2.09 5.43
C THR A 185 -16.04 -1.96 4.01
N THR A 186 -16.34 -2.92 3.14
CA THR A 186 -15.95 -2.88 1.73
C THR A 186 -16.53 -1.65 1.03
N TYR A 187 -17.78 -1.27 1.30
CA TYR A 187 -18.40 -0.03 0.83
C TYR A 187 -17.64 1.21 1.28
N LEU A 188 -17.22 1.31 2.54
CA LEU A 188 -16.46 2.46 3.03
C LEU A 188 -15.14 2.63 2.27
N ILE A 189 -14.45 1.53 1.95
CA ILE A 189 -13.22 1.58 1.15
C ILE A 189 -13.53 2.12 -0.25
N VAL A 190 -14.58 1.61 -0.91
CA VAL A 190 -15.01 2.08 -2.23
C VAL A 190 -15.36 3.56 -2.19
N ARG A 191 -16.16 4.00 -1.22
CA ARG A 191 -16.56 5.41 -1.03
C ARG A 191 -15.36 6.34 -0.92
N GLU A 192 -14.39 6.00 -0.06
CA GLU A 192 -13.15 6.78 0.10
C GLU A 192 -12.31 6.79 -1.19
N SER A 193 -12.35 5.70 -1.95
CA SER A 193 -11.65 5.53 -3.22
C SER A 193 -12.30 6.21 -4.41
N LEU A 194 -13.49 6.80 -4.27
CA LEU A 194 -14.14 7.58 -5.33
C LEU A 194 -13.83 9.09 -5.23
N SER A 195 -13.24 9.55 -4.13
CA SER A 195 -12.98 10.98 -3.92
C SER A 195 -11.74 11.45 -4.67
N ASN A 196 -11.94 12.14 -5.82
CA ASN A 196 -10.89 12.87 -6.53
C ASN A 196 -10.16 13.90 -5.63
N ARG A 197 -10.84 14.46 -4.62
CA ARG A 197 -10.25 15.43 -3.67
C ARG A 197 -9.20 14.82 -2.74
N LYS A 198 -9.25 13.51 -2.48
CA LYS A 198 -8.27 12.78 -1.65
C LYS A 198 -7.18 12.08 -2.49
N GLY A 199 -7.21 12.22 -3.82
CA GLY A 199 -6.22 11.58 -4.71
C GLY A 199 -6.41 10.07 -4.91
N LEU A 200 -7.60 9.54 -4.60
CA LEU A 200 -7.84 8.09 -4.46
C LEU A 200 -8.70 7.45 -5.56
N ALA A 201 -9.07 8.16 -6.64
CA ALA A 201 -10.00 7.74 -7.72
C ALA A 201 -9.57 6.51 -8.55
N THR A 202 -9.18 5.44 -7.88
CA THR A 202 -8.38 4.34 -8.44
C THR A 202 -9.25 3.40 -9.25
N PHE A 203 -10.48 3.15 -8.80
CA PHE A 203 -11.49 2.40 -9.56
C PHE A 203 -11.85 3.12 -10.87
N GLU A 204 -12.12 4.43 -10.80
CA GLU A 204 -12.48 5.22 -11.99
C GLU A 204 -11.32 5.30 -12.98
N ASN A 205 -10.09 5.52 -12.49
CA ASN A 205 -8.89 5.50 -13.33
C ASN A 205 -8.71 4.16 -14.04
N LYS A 206 -8.95 3.04 -13.35
CA LYS A 206 -8.86 1.71 -13.94
C LYS A 206 -9.95 1.44 -14.98
N LEU A 207 -11.21 1.74 -14.66
CA LEU A 207 -12.31 1.54 -15.60
C LEU A 207 -12.14 2.41 -16.84
N LYS A 208 -11.72 3.68 -16.67
CA LYS A 208 -11.37 4.55 -17.79
C LYS A 208 -10.21 3.99 -18.61
N SER A 209 -9.22 3.39 -17.96
CA SER A 209 -8.11 2.73 -18.64
C SER A 209 -8.55 1.54 -19.49
N ALA A 210 -9.45 0.68 -18.97
CA ALA A 210 -10.02 -0.42 -19.72
C ALA A 210 -10.82 0.08 -20.93
N ASP A 211 -11.63 1.13 -20.75
CA ASP A 211 -12.40 1.77 -21.82
C ASP A 211 -11.50 2.32 -22.94
N ILE A 212 -10.42 3.03 -22.57
CA ILE A 212 -9.43 3.53 -23.53
C ILE A 212 -8.74 2.38 -24.27
N MET A 213 -8.33 1.32 -23.57
CA MET A 213 -7.72 0.14 -24.17
C MET A 213 -8.66 -0.51 -25.21
N ILE A 214 -9.95 -0.68 -24.88
CA ILE A 214 -10.94 -1.27 -25.81
C ILE A 214 -11.12 -0.38 -27.05
N ASN A 215 -11.15 0.95 -26.87
CA ASN A 215 -11.17 1.88 -28.00
C ASN A 215 -9.98 1.67 -28.95
N GLN A 216 -8.78 1.43 -28.41
CA GLN A 216 -7.60 1.15 -29.23
C GLN A 216 -7.69 -0.21 -29.94
N MET A 217 -8.13 -1.26 -29.24
CA MET A 217 -8.37 -2.57 -29.85
C MET A 217 -9.35 -2.47 -31.03
N ARG A 218 -10.46 -1.74 -30.86
CA ARG A 218 -11.45 -1.52 -31.92
C ARG A 218 -10.88 -0.74 -33.11
N LYS A 219 -10.04 0.28 -32.87
CA LYS A 219 -9.33 1.00 -33.94
C LYS A 219 -8.39 0.11 -34.74
N ARG A 220 -7.82 -0.93 -34.11
CA ARG A 220 -7.01 -1.97 -34.76
C ARG A 220 -7.86 -3.05 -35.47
N GLY A 221 -9.20 -2.96 -35.43
CA GLY A 221 -10.09 -3.95 -36.00
C GLY A 221 -10.26 -5.22 -35.17
N GLU A 222 -9.80 -5.24 -33.91
CA GLU A 222 -9.95 -6.40 -33.03
C GLU A 222 -11.41 -6.57 -32.57
N ARG A 223 -11.90 -7.81 -32.62
CA ARG A 223 -13.22 -8.16 -32.09
C ARG A 223 -13.14 -8.28 -30.56
N VAL A 224 -13.93 -7.47 -29.86
CA VAL A 224 -14.06 -7.53 -28.40
C VAL A 224 -15.44 -8.03 -28.03
N GLU A 225 -15.54 -9.30 -27.68
CA GLU A 225 -16.79 -9.91 -27.21
C GLU A 225 -17.09 -9.52 -25.75
N ASN A 226 -18.33 -9.76 -25.30
CA ASN A 226 -18.78 -9.40 -23.93
C ASN A 226 -17.89 -10.01 -22.84
N ASP A 227 -17.46 -11.27 -23.01
CA ASP A 227 -16.53 -11.93 -22.08
C ASP A 227 -15.16 -11.22 -22.07
N GLY A 228 -14.73 -10.71 -23.23
CA GLY A 228 -13.51 -9.91 -23.35
C GLY A 228 -13.60 -8.58 -22.60
N LEU A 229 -14.76 -7.90 -22.63
CA LEU A 229 -15.00 -6.68 -21.85
C LEU A 229 -14.90 -6.96 -20.34
N LYS A 230 -15.52 -8.04 -19.87
CA LYS A 230 -15.50 -8.45 -18.46
C LYS A 230 -14.07 -8.76 -17.99
N ARG A 231 -13.31 -9.51 -18.80
CA ARG A 231 -11.89 -9.80 -18.53
C ARG A 231 -11.03 -8.54 -18.51
N ALA A 232 -11.29 -7.58 -19.40
CA ALA A 232 -10.57 -6.31 -19.42
C ALA A 232 -10.76 -5.51 -18.13
N VAL A 233 -12.00 -5.43 -17.62
CA VAL A 233 -12.31 -4.77 -16.34
C VAL A 233 -11.64 -5.48 -15.17
N LEU A 234 -11.62 -6.82 -15.17
CA LEU A 234 -11.00 -7.63 -14.11
C LEU A 234 -9.46 -7.52 -14.10
N SER A 235 -8.86 -7.30 -15.26
CA SER A 235 -7.41 -7.33 -15.49
C SER A 235 -6.65 -6.33 -14.63
N LYS A 236 -5.40 -6.64 -14.30
CA LYS A 236 -4.51 -5.69 -13.61
C LYS A 236 -4.22 -4.49 -14.53
N PRO A 237 -4.00 -3.27 -13.99
CA PRO A 237 -3.65 -2.10 -14.80
C PRO A 237 -2.49 -2.34 -15.77
N ALA A 238 -1.49 -3.11 -15.36
CA ALA A 238 -0.36 -3.46 -16.21
C ALA A 238 -0.74 -4.35 -17.41
N THR A 239 -1.69 -5.27 -17.26
CA THR A 239 -2.20 -6.10 -18.37
C THR A 239 -3.01 -5.25 -19.34
N ILE A 240 -3.85 -4.36 -18.82
CA ILE A 240 -4.54 -3.35 -19.64
C ILE A 240 -3.51 -2.54 -20.43
N ALA A 241 -2.35 -2.22 -19.84
CA ALA A 241 -1.31 -1.40 -20.46
C ALA A 241 -0.61 -2.12 -21.59
N ALA A 242 -0.21 -3.36 -21.34
CA ALA A 242 0.38 -4.21 -22.36
C ALA A 242 -0.53 -4.33 -23.60
N LYS A 243 -1.83 -4.60 -23.39
CA LYS A 243 -2.81 -4.72 -24.47
C LYS A 243 -3.13 -3.39 -25.17
N MET A 244 -3.12 -2.28 -24.42
CA MET A 244 -3.37 -0.95 -24.95
C MET A 244 -2.32 -0.53 -25.98
N PHE A 245 -1.04 -0.75 -25.64
CA PHE A 245 0.11 -0.39 -26.49
C PHE A 245 0.56 -1.52 -27.41
N GLU A 246 -0.18 -2.62 -27.51
CA GLU A 246 0.24 -3.70 -28.39
C GLU A 246 0.19 -3.29 -29.87
N ARG A 247 1.10 -3.87 -30.64
CA ARG A 247 1.13 -3.82 -32.09
C ARG A 247 1.29 -5.23 -32.65
N LYS A 248 0.61 -5.48 -33.78
CA LYS A 248 0.74 -6.69 -34.59
C LYS A 248 1.03 -6.31 -36.03
N GLU A 249 1.74 -7.17 -36.74
CA GLU A 249 1.99 -7.04 -38.17
C GLU A 249 1.31 -8.24 -38.85
N ASP A 250 0.34 -7.96 -39.74
CA ASP A 250 -0.51 -8.97 -40.38
C ASP A 250 -1.17 -9.98 -39.43
N GLY A 251 -1.47 -9.55 -38.20
CA GLY A 251 -2.09 -10.37 -37.16
C GLY A 251 -1.11 -11.15 -36.27
N GLU A 252 0.17 -11.13 -36.60
CA GLU A 252 1.23 -11.86 -35.89
C GLU A 252 2.01 -10.95 -34.92
N TYR A 253 2.53 -11.56 -33.86
CA TYR A 253 3.46 -10.91 -32.94
C TYR A 253 4.89 -11.11 -33.45
N GLN A 254 5.63 -10.02 -33.51
CA GLN A 254 7.08 -10.02 -33.70
C GLN A 254 7.75 -10.76 -32.54
N ARG A 255 8.77 -11.55 -32.84
CA ARG A 255 9.58 -12.18 -31.80
C ARG A 255 10.54 -11.15 -31.23
N TRP A 256 10.47 -10.93 -29.93
CA TRP A 256 11.24 -9.86 -29.30
C TRP A 256 12.76 -10.00 -29.53
N TYR A 257 13.28 -11.23 -29.60
CA TYR A 257 14.70 -11.50 -29.84
C TYR A 257 15.14 -11.29 -31.28
N GLU A 258 14.20 -11.21 -32.24
CA GLU A 258 14.50 -10.84 -33.63
C GLU A 258 14.59 -9.31 -33.78
N ILE A 259 13.83 -8.56 -32.97
CA ILE A 259 13.86 -7.09 -32.95
C ILE A 259 15.04 -6.58 -32.10
N ASN A 260 15.23 -7.18 -30.92
CA ASN A 260 16.26 -6.85 -29.93
C ASN A 260 16.95 -8.14 -29.47
N ASP A 261 18.03 -8.52 -30.12
CA ASP A 261 18.78 -9.75 -29.83
C ASP A 261 19.71 -9.63 -28.62
N LYS A 262 19.94 -8.42 -28.11
CA LYS A 262 20.65 -8.14 -26.87
C LYS A 262 20.17 -6.85 -26.19
N PRO A 263 20.41 -6.68 -24.88
CA PRO A 263 20.24 -5.40 -24.21
C PRO A 263 21.19 -4.34 -24.77
N GLU A 264 20.69 -3.12 -24.92
CA GLU A 264 21.42 -1.93 -25.36
C GLU A 264 21.39 -0.92 -24.22
N ILE A 265 22.56 -0.67 -23.62
CA ILE A 265 22.69 0.20 -22.45
C ILE A 265 23.32 1.55 -22.82
N THR A 266 22.86 2.63 -22.18
CA THR A 266 23.37 3.99 -22.36
C THR A 266 24.77 4.12 -21.77
N GLU A 267 25.70 4.67 -22.55
CA GLU A 267 27.08 4.93 -22.13
C GLU A 267 27.15 6.14 -21.17
N PRO A 268 27.66 5.97 -19.94
CA PRO A 268 27.88 7.06 -19.01
C PRO A 268 29.23 7.77 -19.27
N ARG A 269 29.43 8.92 -18.64
CA ARG A 269 30.60 9.79 -18.82
C ARG A 269 31.62 9.65 -17.69
N THR A 270 31.14 9.36 -16.49
CA THR A 270 31.95 9.31 -15.25
C THR A 270 32.63 7.97 -15.07
N GLU A 271 33.74 7.95 -14.33
CA GLU A 271 34.68 6.82 -14.30
C GLU A 271 34.09 5.55 -13.68
N ILE A 272 33.39 5.65 -12.53
CA ILE A 272 32.82 4.46 -11.87
C ILE A 272 31.68 3.90 -12.71
N ALA A 273 30.79 4.76 -13.19
CA ALA A 273 29.70 4.37 -14.09
C ALA A 273 30.25 3.72 -15.36
N ARG A 274 31.29 4.28 -16.00
CA ARG A 274 31.92 3.72 -17.21
C ARG A 274 32.52 2.34 -16.96
N ARG A 275 33.18 2.14 -15.81
CA ARG A 275 33.71 0.82 -15.42
C ARG A 275 32.59 -0.22 -15.27
N ILE A 276 31.44 0.16 -14.71
CA ILE A 276 30.28 -0.73 -14.59
C ILE A 276 29.65 -0.99 -15.96
N TYR A 277 29.53 0.04 -16.79
CA TYR A 277 29.05 -0.05 -18.17
C TYR A 277 29.85 -1.07 -18.98
N GLU A 278 31.18 -1.01 -18.97
CA GLU A 278 32.02 -1.97 -19.72
C GLU A 278 31.79 -3.43 -19.27
N ARG A 279 31.59 -3.67 -17.97
CA ARG A 279 31.26 -5.00 -17.45
C ARG A 279 29.87 -5.46 -17.89
N ARG A 280 28.87 -4.58 -17.78
CA ARG A 280 27.46 -4.87 -18.13
C ARG A 280 27.24 -4.99 -19.64
N LYS A 281 28.09 -4.35 -20.45
CA LYS A 281 28.12 -4.47 -21.91
C LYS A 281 28.60 -5.85 -22.34
N ALA A 282 29.55 -6.45 -21.60
CA ALA A 282 30.02 -7.81 -21.83
C ALA A 282 29.04 -8.87 -21.29
N ASP A 283 28.50 -8.65 -20.09
CA ASP A 283 27.49 -9.49 -19.46
C ASP A 283 26.50 -8.62 -18.69
N ILE A 284 25.27 -8.52 -19.20
CA ILE A 284 24.22 -7.69 -18.60
C ILE A 284 23.86 -8.13 -17.18
N HIS A 285 24.20 -9.35 -16.76
CA HIS A 285 23.97 -9.87 -15.43
C HIS A 285 25.19 -9.77 -14.50
N ALA A 286 26.30 -9.19 -14.97
CA ALA A 286 27.53 -9.05 -14.20
C ALA A 286 27.27 -8.39 -12.83
N PRO A 287 27.56 -9.06 -11.70
CA PRO A 287 27.24 -8.52 -10.38
C PRO A 287 28.03 -7.26 -10.09
N VAL A 288 27.38 -6.28 -9.44
CA VAL A 288 28.02 -5.05 -8.98
C VAL A 288 28.00 -5.07 -7.46
N GLU A 289 29.19 -5.20 -6.87
CA GLU A 289 29.35 -5.13 -5.42
C GLU A 289 29.03 -3.73 -4.92
N ASN A 290 28.59 -3.63 -3.66
CA ASN A 290 28.34 -2.33 -3.05
C ASN A 290 29.65 -1.55 -2.94
N PHE A 291 29.60 -0.25 -3.21
CA PHE A 291 30.78 0.63 -3.15
C PHE A 291 30.42 1.98 -2.56
N MET A 292 31.42 2.66 -1.99
CA MET A 292 31.24 4.00 -1.45
C MET A 292 31.28 5.04 -2.57
N LEU A 293 30.31 5.95 -2.57
CA LEU A 293 30.35 7.20 -3.34
C LEU A 293 30.27 8.35 -2.35
N GLY A 294 31.43 8.86 -1.95
CA GLY A 294 31.52 9.70 -0.76
C GLY A 294 31.28 8.93 0.51
N ASP A 295 30.36 9.45 1.32
CA ASP A 295 30.03 8.89 2.63
C ASP A 295 28.83 7.93 2.57
N VAL A 296 28.27 7.70 1.38
CA VAL A 296 27.14 6.78 1.19
C VAL A 296 27.56 5.48 0.49
N LEU A 297 27.01 4.36 0.95
CA LEU A 297 27.19 3.05 0.33
C LEU A 297 26.12 2.85 -0.75
N ILE A 298 26.55 2.60 -1.98
CA ILE A 298 25.67 2.43 -3.15
C ILE A 298 25.41 0.93 -3.41
N ASN A 299 24.16 0.60 -3.71
CA ASN A 299 23.72 -0.71 -4.16
C ASN A 299 23.03 -0.65 -5.53
N PHE A 300 23.44 -1.55 -6.42
CA PHE A 300 22.75 -1.81 -7.68
C PHE A 300 21.70 -2.90 -7.46
N GLY A 301 20.46 -2.48 -7.21
CA GLY A 301 19.32 -3.38 -7.04
C GLY A 301 18.84 -3.99 -8.37
N SER A 302 17.86 -4.89 -8.30
CA SER A 302 17.26 -5.54 -9.47
C SER A 302 16.45 -4.61 -10.38
N GLY A 303 16.11 -3.41 -9.91
CA GLY A 303 15.28 -2.45 -10.63
C GLY A 303 15.55 -0.99 -10.30
N GLY A 304 16.71 -0.65 -9.72
CA GLY A 304 17.05 0.72 -9.35
C GLY A 304 18.41 0.85 -8.66
N LEU A 305 18.93 2.08 -8.58
CA LEU A 305 20.12 2.44 -7.82
C LEU A 305 19.66 2.93 -6.45
N HIS A 306 20.29 2.47 -5.38
CA HIS A 306 19.89 2.82 -4.02
C HIS A 306 21.08 3.10 -3.11
N THR A 307 20.96 4.04 -2.19
CA THR A 307 21.83 4.05 -1.00
C THR A 307 21.40 2.93 -0.05
N VAL A 308 22.36 2.33 0.64
CA VAL A 308 22.12 1.25 1.60
C VAL A 308 21.95 1.84 2.98
N SER A 309 20.78 1.59 3.58
CA SER A 309 20.57 1.73 5.02
C SER A 309 20.54 0.33 5.63
N THR A 310 21.27 0.12 6.73
CA THR A 310 21.20 -1.12 7.53
C THR A 310 20.16 -0.98 8.64
N GLU A 311 19.73 -2.08 9.25
CA GLU A 311 18.84 -2.03 10.42
C GLU A 311 19.47 -1.30 11.62
N ASP A 312 20.81 -1.23 11.67
CA ASP A 312 21.58 -0.50 12.68
C ASP A 312 21.76 0.99 12.36
N SER A 313 21.24 1.47 11.22
CA SER A 313 21.33 2.89 10.85
C SER A 313 20.47 3.72 11.81
N SER A 314 21.11 4.67 12.50
CA SER A 314 20.41 5.63 13.34
C SER A 314 19.58 6.58 12.50
N LEU A 315 18.60 7.23 13.12
CA LEU A 315 17.85 8.34 12.57
C LEU A 315 18.81 9.45 12.14
N GLU A 316 18.64 9.94 10.91
CA GLU A 316 19.48 11.00 10.36
C GLU A 316 18.63 12.25 10.12
N LEU A 317 19.23 13.41 10.34
CA LEU A 317 18.62 14.72 10.14
C LEU A 317 19.54 15.58 9.28
N TYR A 318 18.95 16.18 8.25
CA TYR A 318 19.63 17.07 7.33
C TYR A 318 18.84 18.38 7.18
N ARG A 319 19.58 19.48 7.01
CA ARG A 319 19.04 20.80 6.70
C ARG A 319 19.30 21.14 5.23
N ASP A 320 18.43 21.93 4.65
CA ASP A 320 18.56 22.48 3.29
C ASP A 320 18.85 21.39 2.25
N VAL A 321 18.00 20.36 2.24
CA VAL A 321 18.13 19.23 1.32
C VAL A 321 17.47 19.57 0.00
N TYR A 322 18.27 19.44 -1.06
CA TYR A 322 17.78 19.50 -2.43
C TYR A 322 17.57 18.09 -2.93
N ASN A 323 16.44 17.85 -3.59
CA ASN A 323 16.11 16.58 -4.20
C ASN A 323 15.82 16.78 -5.68
N PHE A 324 16.58 16.10 -6.53
CA PHE A 324 16.43 16.13 -7.98
C PHE A 324 15.93 14.77 -8.46
N ASP A 325 14.69 14.72 -8.93
CA ASP A 325 14.06 13.50 -9.48
C ASP A 325 14.07 13.57 -11.02
N VAL A 326 14.35 12.48 -11.71
CA VAL A 326 14.28 12.40 -13.18
C VAL A 326 12.84 12.24 -13.63
N ALA A 327 12.33 13.21 -14.39
CA ALA A 327 10.93 13.26 -14.80
C ALA A 327 10.52 12.05 -15.65
N SER A 328 9.65 11.21 -15.08
CA SER A 328 9.15 9.98 -15.73
C SER A 328 10.28 9.08 -16.26
N PHE A 329 11.31 8.80 -15.44
CA PHE A 329 12.58 8.23 -15.90
C PHE A 329 12.46 7.03 -16.84
N TYR A 330 11.81 5.94 -16.39
CA TYR A 330 11.58 4.74 -17.19
C TYR A 330 10.68 4.98 -18.42
N PRO A 331 9.50 5.62 -18.30
CA PRO A 331 8.73 6.02 -19.48
C PRO A 331 9.51 6.84 -20.52
N SER A 332 10.33 7.79 -20.07
CA SER A 332 11.18 8.63 -20.93
C SER A 332 12.31 7.83 -21.60
N PHE A 333 12.81 6.76 -20.97
CA PHE A 333 13.70 5.81 -21.62
C PHE A 333 12.98 5.06 -22.74
N ILE A 334 11.80 4.48 -22.46
CA ILE A 334 11.00 3.76 -23.46
C ILE A 334 10.67 4.63 -24.67
N GLU A 335 10.32 5.90 -24.45
CA GLU A 335 10.06 6.87 -25.53
C GLU A 335 11.25 7.05 -26.49
N LYS A 336 12.48 7.00 -25.96
CA LYS A 336 13.72 7.13 -26.73
C LYS A 336 14.20 5.78 -27.31
N PHE A 337 13.79 4.68 -26.70
CA PHE A 337 14.11 3.32 -27.11
C PHE A 337 13.09 2.85 -28.15
N ASP A 338 13.32 3.15 -29.43
CA ASP A 338 12.35 2.94 -30.51
C ASP A 338 12.30 1.50 -31.05
N ARG A 339 13.27 0.67 -30.71
CA ARG A 339 13.31 -0.76 -31.07
C ARG A 339 12.59 -1.59 -30.01
N ILE A 340 11.27 -1.68 -30.08
CA ILE A 340 10.48 -2.50 -29.13
C ILE A 340 9.50 -3.36 -29.92
N ALA A 341 9.66 -4.68 -29.82
CA ALA A 341 8.74 -5.63 -30.43
C ALA A 341 7.31 -5.46 -29.89
N ASN A 342 6.33 -5.58 -30.79
CA ASN A 342 4.91 -5.57 -30.48
C ASN A 342 4.40 -4.32 -29.74
N PHE A 343 5.10 -3.19 -29.82
CA PHE A 343 4.77 -1.98 -29.08
C PHE A 343 4.46 -0.80 -30.00
N ASP A 344 3.35 -0.12 -29.75
CA ASP A 344 2.95 1.11 -30.42
C ASP A 344 3.58 2.32 -29.73
N ILE A 345 4.83 2.62 -30.13
CA ILE A 345 5.62 3.72 -29.58
C ILE A 345 5.00 5.09 -29.88
N GLU A 346 4.29 5.24 -31.00
CA GLU A 346 3.66 6.50 -31.40
C GLU A 346 2.44 6.80 -30.53
N LEU A 347 1.60 5.79 -30.25
CA LEU A 347 0.53 5.92 -29.28
C LEU A 347 1.08 6.26 -27.88
N PHE A 348 2.17 5.63 -27.47
CA PHE A 348 2.81 5.91 -26.19
C PHE A 348 3.28 7.37 -26.07
N ARG A 349 4.01 7.87 -27.09
CA ARG A 349 4.44 9.28 -27.21
C ARG A 349 3.27 10.24 -27.16
N TYR A 350 2.23 9.99 -27.96
CA TYR A 350 1.02 10.81 -28.01
C TYR A 350 0.36 10.91 -26.63
N LEU A 351 0.17 9.79 -25.93
CA LEU A 351 -0.52 9.79 -24.64
C LEU A 351 0.31 10.39 -23.51
N LYS A 352 1.63 10.25 -23.56
CA LYS A 352 2.53 10.94 -22.64
C LYS A 352 2.42 12.46 -22.81
N ALA A 353 2.43 12.95 -24.05
CA ALA A 353 2.27 14.37 -24.35
C ALA A 353 0.86 14.89 -23.96
N GLU A 354 -0.18 14.15 -24.32
CA GLU A 354 -1.57 14.50 -24.00
C GLU A 354 -1.81 14.53 -22.48
N ARG A 355 -1.21 13.60 -21.73
CA ARG A 355 -1.24 13.63 -20.26
C ARG A 355 -0.72 14.96 -19.71
N LEU A 356 0.38 15.49 -20.24
CA LEU A 356 0.94 16.76 -19.77
C LEU A 356 0.00 17.93 -20.07
N ARG A 357 -0.67 17.92 -21.23
CA ARG A 357 -1.70 18.91 -21.57
C ARG A 357 -2.88 18.85 -20.58
N LEU A 358 -3.41 17.65 -20.33
CA LEU A 358 -4.54 17.42 -19.42
C LEU A 358 -4.20 17.71 -17.94
N LYS A 359 -2.96 17.41 -17.50
CA LYS A 359 -2.47 17.73 -16.14
C LYS A 359 -2.57 19.22 -15.82
N ARG A 360 -2.48 20.11 -16.83
CA ARG A 360 -2.60 21.57 -16.66
C ARG A 360 -4.05 22.02 -16.46
N MET A 361 -5.04 21.21 -16.84
CA MET A 361 -6.47 21.50 -16.73
C MET A 361 -7.02 21.05 -15.37
N LYS A 362 -6.55 21.67 -14.28
CA LYS A 362 -6.79 21.20 -12.90
C LYS A 362 -8.26 21.12 -12.50
N ASP A 363 -9.10 22.01 -13.03
CA ASP A 363 -10.51 22.14 -12.66
C ASP A 363 -11.45 21.26 -13.51
N ASP A 364 -10.94 20.61 -14.56
CA ASP A 364 -11.72 19.71 -15.42
C ASP A 364 -11.62 18.27 -14.91
N VAL A 365 -12.73 17.77 -14.36
CA VAL A 365 -12.81 16.44 -13.73
C VAL A 365 -12.54 15.31 -14.73
N ASP A 366 -13.05 15.41 -15.98
CA ASP A 366 -12.81 14.38 -17.00
C ASP A 366 -11.35 14.43 -17.48
N ALA A 367 -10.79 15.63 -17.65
CA ALA A 367 -9.37 15.80 -17.96
C ALA A 367 -8.48 15.20 -16.86
N GLN A 368 -8.80 15.44 -15.58
CA GLN A 368 -8.08 14.86 -14.45
C GLN A 368 -8.19 13.33 -14.40
N ALA A 369 -9.39 12.78 -14.64
CA ALA A 369 -9.58 11.33 -14.72
C ALA A 369 -8.75 10.71 -15.87
N ARG A 370 -8.76 11.33 -17.06
CA ARG A 370 -7.98 10.86 -18.22
C ARG A 370 -6.47 10.94 -17.98
N GLN A 371 -5.95 12.04 -17.44
CA GLN A 371 -4.50 12.15 -17.21
C GLN A 371 -4.02 11.14 -16.16
N ASN A 372 -4.84 10.87 -15.14
CA ASN A 372 -4.53 9.84 -14.14
C ASN A 372 -4.57 8.43 -14.72
N ALA A 373 -5.55 8.13 -15.57
CA ALA A 373 -5.58 6.89 -16.35
C ALA A 373 -4.30 6.77 -17.21
N TYR A 374 -3.94 7.78 -18.00
CA TYR A 374 -2.70 7.75 -18.79
C TYR A 374 -1.45 7.57 -17.93
N LYS A 375 -1.36 8.25 -16.77
CA LYS A 375 -0.26 8.06 -15.82
C LYS A 375 -0.15 6.60 -15.38
N LEU A 376 -1.28 6.00 -15.00
CA LEU A 376 -1.35 4.61 -14.57
C LEU A 376 -0.90 3.67 -15.69
N MET A 377 -1.40 3.87 -16.91
CA MET A 377 -1.06 3.05 -18.08
C MET A 377 0.41 3.14 -18.42
N ILE A 378 0.93 4.37 -18.58
CA ILE A 378 2.33 4.64 -18.92
C ILE A 378 3.27 4.00 -17.88
N ASN A 379 3.04 4.25 -16.59
CA ASN A 379 3.90 3.69 -15.54
C ASN A 379 3.79 2.17 -15.41
N SER A 380 2.62 1.59 -15.73
CA SER A 380 2.43 0.14 -15.60
C SER A 380 3.07 -0.66 -16.75
N THR A 381 3.41 -0.02 -17.88
CA THR A 381 4.10 -0.71 -18.99
C THR A 381 5.52 -1.15 -18.66
N THR A 382 6.26 -0.39 -17.84
CA THR A 382 7.71 -0.58 -17.68
C THR A 382 8.08 -1.91 -17.02
N GLY A 383 7.25 -2.39 -16.09
CA GLY A 383 7.43 -3.70 -15.44
C GLY A 383 7.05 -4.90 -16.31
N LYS A 384 6.26 -4.69 -17.37
CA LYS A 384 5.75 -5.79 -18.21
C LYS A 384 6.81 -6.38 -19.12
N TYR A 385 7.87 -5.65 -19.44
CA TYR A 385 8.93 -6.15 -20.31
C TYR A 385 9.64 -7.40 -19.77
N ASN A 386 9.70 -7.61 -18.44
CA ASN A 386 10.35 -8.77 -17.81
C ASN A 386 9.38 -9.76 -17.16
N GLU A 387 8.07 -9.59 -17.35
CA GLU A 387 7.08 -10.54 -16.84
C GLU A 387 6.99 -11.73 -17.78
N SER A 388 7.87 -12.72 -17.55
CA SER A 388 7.96 -13.96 -18.32
C SER A 388 6.75 -14.88 -18.10
N TYR A 389 6.33 -15.50 -19.19
CA TYR A 389 5.17 -16.36 -19.32
C TYR A 389 5.62 -17.82 -19.44
N TRP A 390 5.84 -18.52 -18.32
CA TRP A 390 6.18 -19.97 -18.38
C TRP A 390 5.33 -20.91 -17.53
N ASN A 391 4.25 -20.45 -16.90
CA ASN A 391 3.26 -21.35 -16.31
C ASN A 391 1.88 -21.13 -16.94
N ASN A 392 1.53 -22.02 -17.89
CA ASN A 392 0.18 -22.38 -18.37
C ASN A 392 -0.46 -21.63 -19.57
N GLY A 393 0.10 -21.83 -20.77
CA GLY A 393 -0.64 -21.92 -22.06
C GLY A 393 -1.46 -20.71 -22.56
N THR A 394 -0.95 -20.00 -23.58
CA THR A 394 -1.52 -18.82 -24.30
C THR A 394 -1.32 -17.42 -23.67
N SER A 395 -0.61 -16.55 -24.40
CA SER A 395 -0.05 -15.24 -24.06
C SER A 395 -1.02 -14.15 -23.54
N ASP A 396 -0.78 -13.61 -22.34
CA ASP A 396 -1.45 -12.40 -21.84
C ASP A 396 -0.57 -11.13 -21.82
N ASN A 397 0.74 -11.26 -22.06
CA ASN A 397 1.66 -10.13 -22.13
C ASN A 397 2.21 -9.92 -23.56
N PRO A 398 1.50 -9.17 -24.42
CA PRO A 398 1.90 -8.98 -25.82
C PRO A 398 3.24 -8.27 -25.99
N ILE A 399 3.74 -7.59 -24.96
CA ILE A 399 4.95 -6.74 -25.02
C ILE A 399 6.12 -7.34 -24.23
N TYR A 400 6.09 -8.63 -23.89
CA TYR A 400 7.21 -9.28 -23.22
C TYR A 400 8.51 -9.11 -24.04
N ASN A 401 9.51 -8.48 -23.43
CA ASN A 401 10.79 -8.17 -24.07
C ASN A 401 11.85 -7.91 -22.98
N PRO A 402 12.49 -8.96 -22.43
CA PRO A 402 13.40 -8.82 -21.30
C PRO A 402 14.62 -7.95 -21.65
N HIS A 403 15.05 -7.90 -22.92
CA HIS A 403 16.15 -7.03 -23.33
C HIS A 403 15.80 -5.55 -23.16
N VAL A 404 14.57 -5.13 -23.47
CA VAL A 404 14.11 -3.76 -23.18
C VAL A 404 14.14 -3.46 -21.69
N TYR A 405 13.71 -4.41 -20.86
CA TYR A 405 13.75 -4.24 -19.40
C TYR A 405 15.18 -4.01 -18.90
N TYR A 406 16.13 -4.84 -19.33
CA TYR A 406 17.52 -4.73 -18.89
C TYR A 406 18.23 -3.51 -19.47
N SER A 407 17.97 -3.16 -20.73
CA SER A 407 18.40 -1.90 -21.34
C SER A 407 17.96 -0.72 -20.48
N MET A 408 16.67 -0.64 -20.16
CA MET A 408 16.07 0.44 -19.40
C MET A 408 16.62 0.55 -17.99
N THR A 409 16.54 -0.54 -17.21
CA THR A 409 16.94 -0.55 -15.80
C THR A 409 18.43 -0.25 -15.64
N THR A 410 19.29 -0.91 -16.42
CA THR A 410 20.75 -0.71 -16.35
C THR A 410 21.14 0.69 -16.81
N SER A 411 20.56 1.18 -17.91
CA SER A 411 20.85 2.54 -18.40
C SER A 411 20.45 3.59 -17.37
N CYS A 412 19.26 3.49 -16.79
CA CYS A 412 18.81 4.44 -15.77
C CYS A 412 19.68 4.42 -14.51
N GLN A 413 20.10 3.24 -14.05
CA GLN A 413 21.06 3.12 -12.95
C GLN A 413 22.40 3.80 -13.28
N LEU A 414 22.95 3.56 -14.47
CA LEU A 414 24.21 4.16 -14.92
C LEU A 414 24.11 5.68 -15.09
N MET A 415 23.01 6.19 -15.67
CA MET A 415 22.78 7.62 -15.83
C MET A 415 22.60 8.33 -14.48
N LEU A 416 21.92 7.71 -13.52
CA LEU A 416 21.78 8.28 -12.18
C LEU A 416 23.10 8.24 -11.39
N LEU A 417 23.88 7.16 -11.53
CA LEU A 417 25.23 7.10 -10.96
C LEU A 417 26.13 8.18 -11.57
N ASP A 418 26.04 8.42 -12.88
CA ASP A 418 26.77 9.48 -13.56
C ASP A 418 26.43 10.87 -13.01
N LEU A 419 25.15 11.13 -12.75
CA LEU A 419 24.72 12.37 -12.10
C LEU A 419 25.33 12.50 -10.70
N ALA A 420 25.27 11.42 -9.90
CA ALA A 420 25.79 11.39 -8.55
C ALA A 420 27.31 11.61 -8.50
N GLU A 421 28.07 10.94 -9.36
CA GLU A 421 29.52 11.13 -9.50
C GLU A 421 29.86 12.57 -9.93
N SER A 422 29.09 13.14 -10.86
CA SER A 422 29.30 14.51 -11.35
C SER A 422 29.05 15.57 -10.28
N LEU A 423 28.10 15.32 -9.37
CA LEU A 423 27.75 16.25 -8.29
C LEU A 423 28.66 16.11 -7.06
N PHE A 424 29.33 14.96 -6.92
CA PHE A 424 29.98 14.53 -5.68
C PHE A 424 30.96 15.55 -5.08
N GLU A 425 31.68 16.32 -5.90
CA GLU A 425 32.62 17.33 -5.40
C GLU A 425 31.95 18.51 -4.66
N TYR A 426 30.70 18.84 -5.01
CA TYR A 426 30.00 20.05 -4.53
C TYR A 426 28.91 19.76 -3.50
N VAL A 427 28.54 18.49 -3.34
CA VAL A 427 27.40 18.08 -2.52
C VAL A 427 27.79 16.97 -1.56
N ASN A 428 27.08 16.87 -0.44
CA ASN A 428 27.08 15.67 0.39
C ASN A 428 25.80 14.89 0.05
N ILE A 429 25.97 13.70 -0.54
CA ILE A 429 24.84 12.86 -0.92
C ILE A 429 24.15 12.39 0.36
N VAL A 430 22.85 12.67 0.46
CA VAL A 430 22.00 12.21 1.57
C VAL A 430 21.43 10.84 1.23
N GLN A 431 20.90 10.69 0.01
CA GLN A 431 20.42 9.40 -0.49
C GLN A 431 20.30 9.38 -2.01
N LEU A 432 20.31 8.16 -2.56
CA LEU A 432 19.93 7.86 -3.94
C LEU A 432 18.78 6.87 -3.91
N ASN A 433 17.74 7.13 -4.70
CA ASN A 433 16.65 6.19 -4.94
C ASN A 433 16.57 5.85 -6.45
N THR A 434 15.56 5.10 -6.87
CA THR A 434 15.46 4.59 -8.27
C THR A 434 15.53 5.70 -9.33
N ASP A 435 15.00 6.88 -9.03
CA ASP A 435 14.79 7.95 -10.00
C ASP A 435 15.30 9.32 -9.55
N GLY A 436 15.99 9.43 -8.41
CA GLY A 436 16.41 10.72 -7.88
C GLY A 436 17.56 10.67 -6.89
N ILE A 437 18.13 11.85 -6.67
CA ILE A 437 19.23 12.11 -5.74
C ILE A 437 18.84 13.22 -4.77
N ALA A 438 19.00 12.97 -3.48
CA ALA A 438 18.89 13.97 -2.43
C ALA A 438 20.27 14.29 -1.86
N PHE A 439 20.55 15.58 -1.65
CA PHE A 439 21.85 16.04 -1.15
C PHE A 439 21.78 17.36 -0.41
N THR A 440 22.79 17.63 0.42
CA THR A 440 23.09 18.96 0.97
C THR A 440 24.29 19.57 0.24
N LEU A 441 24.47 20.89 0.36
CA LEU A 441 25.58 21.60 -0.30
C LEU A 441 26.81 21.62 0.61
N LYS A 442 28.02 21.47 0.04
CA LYS A 442 29.28 21.59 0.78
C LYS A 442 29.65 23.04 1.09
N GLY A 443 29.38 23.95 0.16
CA GLY A 443 29.73 25.37 0.28
C GLY A 443 28.63 26.33 -0.17
N LYS A 444 28.73 27.59 0.28
CA LYS A 444 27.85 28.66 -0.16
C LYS A 444 28.03 28.93 -1.66
N GLY A 445 26.94 28.90 -2.42
CA GLY A 445 26.95 29.11 -3.87
C GLY A 445 27.11 27.83 -4.72
N ASP A 446 27.30 26.67 -4.08
CA ASP A 446 27.44 25.40 -4.81
C ASP A 446 26.13 24.93 -5.47
N ILE A 447 24.97 25.46 -5.07
CA ILE A 447 23.69 25.12 -5.73
C ILE A 447 23.67 25.53 -7.20
N GLU A 448 24.22 26.69 -7.58
CA GLU A 448 24.25 27.09 -8.99
C GLU A 448 25.24 26.24 -9.80
N LYS A 449 26.31 25.75 -9.18
CA LYS A 449 27.21 24.77 -9.80
C LYS A 449 26.52 23.42 -9.97
N ALA A 450 25.82 22.94 -8.95
CA ALA A 450 25.02 21.71 -8.99
C ALA A 450 23.94 21.79 -10.07
N ARG A 451 23.15 22.88 -10.11
CA ARG A 451 22.18 23.16 -11.19
C ARG A 451 22.85 23.21 -12.57
N GLY A 452 24.05 23.79 -12.66
CA GLY A 452 24.84 23.78 -13.90
C GLY A 452 25.25 22.37 -14.35
N ILE A 453 25.62 21.50 -13.42
CA ILE A 453 25.92 20.08 -13.68
C ILE A 453 24.66 19.33 -14.10
N CYS A 454 23.54 19.54 -13.39
CA CYS A 454 22.23 19.01 -13.75
C CYS A 454 21.86 19.40 -15.18
N ARG A 455 21.95 20.69 -15.56
CA ARG A 455 21.68 21.15 -16.94
C ARG A 455 22.57 20.48 -17.99
N LYS A 456 23.86 20.26 -17.69
CA LYS A 456 24.77 19.53 -18.59
C LYS A 456 24.40 18.05 -18.70
N TRP A 457 23.97 17.44 -17.59
CA TRP A 457 23.48 16.06 -17.57
C TRP A 457 22.17 15.92 -18.37
N GLU A 458 21.22 16.85 -18.18
CA GLU A 458 19.97 16.94 -18.94
C GLU A 458 20.23 17.09 -20.44
N GLN A 459 21.15 17.98 -20.83
CA GLN A 459 21.53 18.17 -22.24
C GLN A 459 22.20 16.93 -22.84
N TYR A 460 23.05 16.25 -22.08
CA TYR A 460 23.78 15.08 -22.58
C TYR A 460 22.88 13.86 -22.77
N PHE A 461 22.07 13.50 -21.75
CA PHE A 461 21.21 12.33 -21.82
C PHE A 461 19.81 12.64 -22.39
N GLY A 462 19.46 13.92 -22.53
CA GLY A 462 18.17 14.41 -23.02
C GLY A 462 17.01 14.22 -22.04
N TYR A 463 17.25 14.21 -20.73
CA TYR A 463 16.21 14.05 -19.69
C TYR A 463 15.95 15.38 -18.98
N GLU A 464 14.86 15.44 -18.22
CA GLU A 464 14.49 16.59 -17.40
C GLU A 464 14.54 16.20 -15.92
N LEU A 465 15.10 17.06 -15.08
CA LEU A 465 15.17 16.92 -13.63
C LEU A 465 14.15 17.85 -12.96
N GLU A 466 13.31 17.30 -12.09
CA GLU A 466 12.40 18.05 -11.22
C GLU A 466 13.11 18.34 -9.89
N GLU A 467 13.34 19.63 -9.61
CA GLU A 467 13.96 20.09 -8.36
C GLU A 467 12.88 20.25 -7.26
N SER A 468 13.17 19.73 -6.06
CA SER A 468 12.44 19.98 -4.83
C SER A 468 13.41 20.42 -3.73
N HIS A 469 12.93 21.24 -2.79
CA HIS A 469 13.70 21.70 -1.64
C HIS A 469 12.98 21.36 -0.33
N PHE A 470 13.74 20.90 0.66
CA PHE A 470 13.26 20.64 2.02
C PHE A 470 14.16 21.38 3.01
N ASP A 471 13.57 22.23 3.84
CA ASP A 471 14.29 22.94 4.91
C ASP A 471 14.79 21.95 5.98
N LEU A 472 14.02 20.88 6.21
CA LEU A 472 14.36 19.80 7.11
C LEU A 472 14.04 18.46 6.45
N PHE A 473 14.97 17.52 6.52
CA PHE A 473 14.81 16.16 6.00
C PHE A 473 15.25 15.16 7.06
N VAL A 474 14.33 14.30 7.49
CA VAL A 474 14.59 13.28 8.51
C VAL A 474 14.36 11.91 7.91
N GLN A 475 15.36 11.04 7.95
CA GLN A 475 15.27 9.70 7.35
C GLN A 475 15.68 8.61 8.33
N ARG A 476 14.95 7.48 8.26
CA ARG A 476 15.32 6.19 8.85
C ARG A 476 15.94 5.27 7.79
N SER A 477 15.45 5.37 6.55
CA SER A 477 16.03 4.70 5.39
C SER A 477 15.63 5.42 4.10
N VAL A 478 16.17 4.98 2.96
CA VAL A 478 15.90 5.59 1.64
C VAL A 478 14.41 5.69 1.27
N ASN A 479 13.61 4.73 1.75
CA ASN A 479 12.16 4.71 1.51
C ASN A 479 11.34 4.96 2.77
N ASP A 480 11.96 5.44 3.85
CA ASP A 480 11.32 5.76 5.12
C ASP A 480 11.84 7.10 5.67
N TYR A 481 11.20 8.20 5.26
CA TYR A 481 11.62 9.58 5.55
C TYR A 481 10.45 10.57 5.59
N ILE A 482 10.70 11.74 6.18
CA ILE A 482 9.83 12.92 6.11
C ILE A 482 10.65 14.16 5.71
N GLY A 483 10.25 14.80 4.60
CA GLY A 483 10.79 16.08 4.14
C GLY A 483 9.82 17.21 4.43
N ILE A 484 10.29 18.29 5.06
CA ILE A 484 9.50 19.45 5.46
C ILE A 484 9.90 20.67 4.63
N GLU A 485 8.91 21.35 4.06
CA GLU A 485 9.03 22.62 3.36
C GLU A 485 8.22 23.70 4.10
N ARG A 486 8.86 24.82 4.40
CA ARG A 486 8.31 25.96 5.14
C ARG A 486 8.29 27.17 4.23
N THR A 487 7.10 27.70 3.97
CA THR A 487 6.91 28.91 3.16
C THR A 487 6.05 29.91 3.94
N GLY A 488 6.70 30.87 4.61
CA GLY A 488 6.03 31.72 5.59
C GLY A 488 5.41 30.85 6.68
N ASP A 489 4.12 31.04 6.96
CA ASP A 489 3.38 30.26 7.96
C ASP A 489 2.92 28.88 7.47
N LYS A 490 3.14 28.54 6.19
CA LYS A 490 2.70 27.26 5.62
C LYS A 490 3.78 26.21 5.76
N VAL A 491 3.43 25.09 6.41
CA VAL A 491 4.27 23.89 6.49
C VAL A 491 3.68 22.80 5.59
N LYS A 492 4.48 22.32 4.63
CA LYS A 492 4.18 21.12 3.85
C LYS A 492 5.12 20.01 4.26
N ALA A 493 4.60 18.78 4.28
CA ALA A 493 5.38 17.58 4.56
C ALA A 493 5.19 16.57 3.43
N LYS A 494 6.28 15.92 3.03
CA LYS A 494 6.29 14.75 2.15
C LYS A 494 6.87 13.57 2.94
N SER A 495 5.99 12.65 3.33
CA SER A 495 6.40 11.41 3.99
C SER A 495 6.43 10.25 2.98
N LYS A 496 7.40 9.36 3.15
CA LYS A 496 7.48 8.06 2.48
C LYS A 496 7.83 7.02 3.53
N GLY A 497 7.28 5.80 3.41
CA GLY A 497 7.47 4.73 4.41
C GLY A 497 6.47 4.79 5.56
N SER A 498 6.72 3.98 6.58
CA SER A 498 5.81 3.81 7.72
C SER A 498 6.14 4.70 8.91
N SER A 499 7.42 4.98 9.19
CA SER A 499 7.84 5.59 10.47
C SER A 499 7.33 7.02 10.66
N PHE A 500 6.99 7.71 9.58
CA PHE A 500 6.46 9.08 9.58
C PHE A 500 5.14 9.20 8.82
N ALA A 501 4.39 8.09 8.74
CA ALA A 501 3.11 8.06 8.07
C ALA A 501 2.07 8.90 8.84
N GLU A 502 1.41 9.81 8.13
CA GLU A 502 0.31 10.60 8.67
C GLU A 502 -1.01 9.81 8.56
N LEU A 503 -1.96 10.07 9.47
CA LEU A 503 -3.33 9.59 9.36
C LEU A 503 -4.06 10.31 8.21
N LYS A 504 -3.81 9.88 6.97
CA LYS A 504 -4.46 10.40 5.75
C LYS A 504 -5.14 9.28 4.98
N GLY A 505 -6.45 9.38 4.77
CA GLY A 505 -7.22 8.43 3.96
C GLY A 505 -7.21 7.00 4.53
N ILE A 506 -7.22 5.99 3.65
CA ILE A 506 -7.19 4.54 3.98
C ILE A 506 -5.75 4.05 4.20
N SER A 507 -4.85 4.90 4.72
CA SER A 507 -3.45 4.51 4.93
C SER A 507 -3.33 3.60 6.16
N ALA A 508 -3.59 2.31 5.95
CA ALA A 508 -3.49 1.24 6.97
C ALA A 508 -2.07 1.03 7.54
N SER A 509 -1.07 1.79 7.05
CA SER A 509 0.31 1.77 7.55
C SER A 509 0.60 2.80 8.64
N ALA A 510 -0.23 3.83 8.83
CA ALA A 510 -0.01 4.84 9.86
C ALA A 510 -0.50 4.33 11.23
N ASP A 511 0.40 4.23 12.20
CA ASP A 511 0.06 3.99 13.60
C ASP A 511 0.17 5.29 14.43
N MET A 512 -0.30 5.23 15.67
CA MET A 512 -0.29 6.36 16.60
C MET A 512 1.12 6.98 16.73
N ILE A 513 2.17 6.15 16.87
CA ILE A 513 3.55 6.62 17.03
C ILE A 513 4.02 7.35 15.77
N SER A 514 3.82 6.76 14.59
CA SER A 514 4.23 7.34 13.32
C SER A 514 3.55 8.68 13.04
N ASN A 515 2.26 8.78 13.40
CA ASN A 515 1.49 10.02 13.29
C ASN A 515 1.99 11.09 14.27
N VAL A 516 2.30 10.73 15.53
CA VAL A 516 2.89 11.65 16.51
C VAL A 516 4.24 12.15 15.99
N LEU A 517 5.14 11.27 15.57
CA LEU A 517 6.46 11.64 15.06
C LEU A 517 6.37 12.54 13.82
N ALA A 518 5.44 12.27 12.90
CA ALA A 518 5.20 13.15 11.75
C ALA A 518 4.81 14.58 12.17
N ASN A 519 3.96 14.73 13.20
CA ASN A 519 3.56 16.04 13.72
C ASN A 519 4.66 16.72 14.56
N VAL A 520 5.49 15.94 15.26
CA VAL A 520 6.69 16.43 15.95
C VAL A 520 7.67 17.05 14.95
N PHE A 521 8.04 16.34 13.88
CA PHE A 521 9.05 16.82 12.94
C PHE A 521 8.59 18.01 12.07
N LYS A 522 7.28 18.19 11.85
CA LYS A 522 6.75 19.43 11.23
C LYS A 522 7.07 20.67 12.07
N ARG A 523 7.03 20.54 13.41
CA ARG A 523 7.29 21.60 14.37
C ARG A 523 8.76 21.70 14.78
N TYR A 524 9.55 20.67 14.48
CA TYR A 524 10.97 20.63 14.83
C TYR A 524 11.80 21.56 13.95
N ASP A 525 12.58 22.44 14.55
CA ASP A 525 13.31 23.52 13.88
C ASP A 525 14.83 23.50 14.10
N CYS A 526 15.34 22.52 14.85
CA CYS A 526 16.76 22.44 15.20
C CYS A 526 17.63 21.90 14.06
N ASP A 527 18.93 22.14 14.18
CA ASP A 527 19.95 21.76 13.18
C ASP A 527 20.50 20.35 13.38
N SER A 528 20.25 19.74 14.53
CA SER A 528 20.69 18.39 14.90
C SER A 528 19.63 17.70 15.73
N LEU A 529 19.66 16.36 15.80
CA LEU A 529 18.77 15.59 16.66
C LEU A 529 19.06 15.86 18.15
N ASP A 530 18.11 16.52 18.80
CA ASP A 530 18.09 16.83 20.23
C ASP A 530 16.91 16.10 20.87
N TYR A 531 17.22 15.06 21.66
CA TYR A 531 16.19 14.25 22.31
C TYR A 531 15.32 15.07 23.28
N GLY A 532 15.90 16.02 24.03
CA GLY A 532 15.14 16.81 25.00
C GLY A 532 14.03 17.62 24.32
N LYS A 533 14.40 18.35 23.26
CA LYS A 533 13.41 19.11 22.47
C LYS A 533 12.40 18.22 21.76
N LEU A 534 12.84 17.07 21.21
CA LEU A 534 11.93 16.12 20.57
C LEU A 534 10.97 15.50 21.59
N SER A 535 11.44 15.19 22.79
CA SER A 535 10.63 14.71 23.92
C SER A 535 9.57 15.73 24.32
N ASP A 536 9.93 17.02 24.45
CA ASP A 536 8.97 18.08 24.76
C ASP A 536 7.91 18.26 23.67
N LEU A 537 8.32 18.13 22.40
CA LEU A 537 7.39 18.15 21.27
C LEU A 537 6.49 16.91 21.26
N ILE A 538 6.98 15.73 21.60
CA ILE A 538 6.15 14.53 21.77
C ILE A 538 5.10 14.81 22.84
N ASP A 539 5.51 15.35 23.99
CA ASP A 539 4.61 15.60 25.11
C ASP A 539 3.48 16.55 24.70
N SER A 540 3.83 17.71 24.13
CA SER A 540 2.82 18.67 23.63
C SER A 540 1.95 18.14 22.49
N THR A 541 2.47 17.22 21.65
CA THR A 541 1.66 16.61 20.58
C THR A 541 0.59 15.72 21.18
N VAL A 542 0.99 14.84 22.09
CA VAL A 542 0.08 13.87 22.72
C VAL A 542 -0.94 14.61 23.59
N ASP A 543 -0.50 15.59 24.38
CA ASP A 543 -1.40 16.43 25.19
C ASP A 543 -2.44 17.13 24.31
N GLY A 544 -2.01 17.72 23.18
CA GLY A 544 -2.93 18.34 22.24
C GLY A 544 -3.96 17.39 21.63
N PHE A 545 -3.57 16.14 21.32
CA PHE A 545 -4.53 15.12 20.85
C PHE A 545 -5.54 14.71 21.93
N VAL A 546 -5.09 14.61 23.19
CA VAL A 546 -5.98 14.29 24.32
C VAL A 546 -6.95 15.44 24.59
N GLU A 547 -6.44 16.67 24.67
CA GLU A 547 -7.25 17.89 24.91
C GLU A 547 -8.30 18.12 23.82
N SER A 548 -7.94 17.89 22.56
CA SER A 548 -8.86 18.00 21.42
C SER A 548 -9.75 16.78 21.22
N LYS A 549 -9.60 15.74 22.06
CA LYS A 549 -10.29 14.45 21.93
C LYS A 549 -10.12 13.84 20.52
N ASP A 550 -8.92 13.91 19.96
CA ASP A 550 -8.61 13.30 18.66
C ASP A 550 -8.47 11.77 18.82
N HIS A 551 -9.62 11.10 18.90
CA HIS A 551 -9.72 9.65 19.02
C HIS A 551 -8.99 8.93 17.89
N ASN A 552 -8.97 9.49 16.67
CA ASN A 552 -8.28 8.86 15.55
C ASN A 552 -6.76 8.88 15.75
N ALA A 553 -6.21 10.00 16.25
CA ALA A 553 -4.78 10.13 16.51
C ALA A 553 -4.27 9.25 17.67
N LEU A 554 -5.12 8.98 18.66
CA LEU A 554 -4.77 8.22 19.87
C LEU A 554 -4.98 6.70 19.72
N GLN A 555 -5.60 6.23 18.65
CA GLN A 555 -5.93 4.82 18.49
C GLN A 555 -4.68 3.95 18.23
N ILE A 556 -4.45 2.90 19.03
CA ILE A 556 -3.33 1.96 18.84
C ILE A 556 -3.76 0.64 18.19
N ASN A 557 -2.83 0.03 17.45
CA ASN A 557 -2.98 -1.30 16.86
C ASN A 557 -2.44 -2.39 17.79
N ILE A 558 -3.27 -3.34 18.16
CA ILE A 558 -2.97 -4.60 18.85
C ILE A 558 -3.13 -5.72 17.82
N LYS A 559 -2.01 -6.21 17.25
CA LYS A 559 -2.03 -7.30 16.26
C LYS A 559 -1.54 -8.60 16.87
N ALA A 560 -2.30 -9.67 16.69
CA ALA A 560 -1.79 -11.04 16.84
C ALA A 560 -0.98 -11.44 15.60
N VAL A 561 0.29 -11.03 15.54
CA VAL A 561 1.23 -11.57 14.53
C VAL A 561 1.83 -12.90 15.01
N SER A 562 2.29 -13.74 14.07
CA SER A 562 2.84 -15.09 14.35
C SER A 562 3.99 -15.10 15.35
N THR A 563 4.66 -13.96 15.51
CA THR A 563 5.75 -13.82 16.47
C THR A 563 5.21 -13.70 17.91
N VAL A 564 4.00 -13.16 18.12
CA VAL A 564 3.43 -12.89 19.45
C VAL A 564 3.18 -14.22 20.19
N LYS A 565 3.87 -14.40 21.32
CA LYS A 565 3.82 -15.63 22.11
C LYS A 565 2.53 -15.78 22.93
N ASP A 566 1.94 -14.67 23.35
CA ASP A 566 0.68 -14.64 24.10
C ASP A 566 -0.39 -13.90 23.28
N LYS A 567 -1.47 -14.59 22.96
CA LYS A 567 -2.57 -14.03 22.18
C LYS A 567 -3.77 -13.65 23.05
N ASN A 568 -3.70 -13.73 24.37
CA ASN A 568 -4.88 -13.50 25.21
C ASN A 568 -5.10 -12.01 25.51
N ILE A 569 -6.35 -11.71 25.86
CA ILE A 569 -6.85 -10.47 26.48
C ILE A 569 -7.30 -10.87 27.89
N TYR A 570 -6.99 -10.03 28.88
CA TYR A 570 -7.23 -10.35 30.28
C TYR A 570 -8.11 -9.29 30.94
N ASP A 571 -8.99 -9.66 31.87
CA ASP A 571 -9.60 -8.67 32.76
C ASP A 571 -8.58 -8.12 33.78
N ARG A 572 -8.99 -7.12 34.56
CA ARG A 572 -8.21 -6.57 35.69
C ARG A 572 -7.84 -7.59 36.78
N HIS A 573 -8.46 -8.77 36.79
CA HIS A 573 -8.20 -9.86 37.73
C HIS A 573 -7.25 -10.91 37.14
N GLY A 574 -6.81 -10.75 35.89
CA GLY A 574 -5.91 -11.65 35.18
C GLY A 574 -6.58 -12.86 34.54
N ASN A 575 -7.91 -12.90 34.46
CA ASN A 575 -8.65 -13.94 33.75
C ASN A 575 -8.69 -13.65 32.26
N VAL A 576 -8.60 -14.68 31.42
CA VAL A 576 -8.70 -14.52 29.96
C VAL A 576 -10.14 -14.16 29.59
N THR A 577 -10.35 -12.98 29.02
CA THR A 577 -11.65 -12.50 28.52
C THR A 577 -11.78 -12.65 27.00
N GLY A 578 -10.67 -12.87 26.29
CA GLY A 578 -10.69 -13.06 24.84
C GLY A 578 -9.30 -13.30 24.27
N THR A 579 -9.19 -13.30 22.93
CA THR A 579 -7.91 -13.40 22.24
C THR A 579 -7.75 -12.28 21.21
N ARG A 580 -6.52 -11.78 21.09
CA ARG A 580 -6.08 -10.80 20.10
C ARG A 580 -6.28 -11.36 18.70
N THR A 581 -6.96 -10.60 17.84
CA THR A 581 -7.01 -10.87 16.40
C THR A 581 -5.88 -10.12 15.68
N LYS A 582 -5.74 -10.29 14.36
CA LYS A 582 -4.67 -9.64 13.58
C LYS A 582 -4.73 -8.12 13.55
N GLY A 583 -5.82 -7.46 13.99
CA GLY A 583 -5.98 -6.01 13.83
C GLY A 583 -6.52 -5.21 15.03
N MET A 584 -6.85 -5.82 16.18
CA MET A 584 -7.53 -5.16 17.32
C MET A 584 -7.08 -3.74 17.60
N ARG A 585 -8.01 -2.78 17.69
CA ARG A 585 -7.68 -1.41 18.11
C ARG A 585 -8.08 -1.17 19.55
N ALA A 586 -7.33 -0.32 20.23
CA ALA A 586 -7.66 0.10 21.57
C ALA A 586 -7.16 1.51 21.85
N PHE A 587 -7.59 2.02 23.00
CA PHE A 587 -7.03 3.20 23.64
C PHE A 587 -6.29 2.79 24.89
N ILE A 588 -5.12 3.38 25.09
CA ILE A 588 -4.39 3.29 26.36
C ILE A 588 -5.08 4.20 27.37
N VAL A 589 -5.58 3.62 28.45
CA VAL A 589 -6.40 4.29 29.48
C VAL A 589 -5.79 4.12 30.87
N ASN A 590 -6.18 4.98 31.82
CA ASN A 590 -5.71 4.87 33.21
C ASN A 590 -6.36 3.69 33.94
N ASP A 591 -7.65 3.46 33.69
CA ASP A 591 -8.42 2.31 34.20
C ASP A 591 -9.29 1.72 33.08
N GLY A 592 -9.37 0.40 33.01
CA GLY A 592 -10.09 -0.33 31.96
C GLY A 592 -10.52 -1.71 32.44
N ASP A 593 -11.72 -2.15 32.04
CA ASP A 593 -12.21 -3.50 32.36
C ASP A 593 -11.40 -4.60 31.63
N ASP A 594 -10.84 -4.25 30.47
CA ASP A 594 -9.93 -5.09 29.68
C ASP A 594 -8.47 -4.63 29.82
N THR A 595 -7.56 -5.58 29.85
CA THR A 595 -6.12 -5.36 29.94
C THR A 595 -5.39 -6.31 28.99
N VAL A 596 -4.30 -5.85 28.37
CA VAL A 596 -3.44 -6.71 27.56
C VAL A 596 -2.05 -6.71 28.16
N ARG A 597 -1.52 -7.92 28.43
CA ARG A 597 -0.12 -8.10 28.83
C ARG A 597 0.78 -7.66 27.69
N ILE A 598 1.46 -6.52 27.84
CA ILE A 598 2.49 -6.09 26.90
C ILE A 598 3.76 -6.86 27.22
N LYS A 599 3.83 -8.11 26.78
CA LYS A 599 5.12 -8.69 26.39
C LYS A 599 5.03 -9.52 25.13
N ALA A 600 6.12 -9.41 24.38
CA ALA A 600 6.44 -10.08 23.13
C ALA A 600 5.75 -9.49 21.88
N ASN A 601 6.30 -8.37 21.37
CA ASN A 601 6.75 -8.19 19.95
C ASN A 601 6.25 -6.96 19.19
N GLN A 602 5.19 -6.28 19.62
CA GLN A 602 4.79 -5.00 18.99
C GLN A 602 5.43 -3.81 19.69
N TYR A 603 5.44 -3.84 21.02
CA TYR A 603 6.07 -2.84 21.87
C TYR A 603 7.01 -3.50 22.89
N THR A 604 7.91 -4.39 22.46
CA THR A 604 8.86 -5.09 23.36
C THR A 604 9.65 -4.09 24.20
N LEU A 605 9.46 -4.15 25.52
CA LEU A 605 10.25 -3.40 26.49
C LEU A 605 11.47 -4.25 26.86
N ASN A 606 12.66 -3.80 26.47
CA ASN A 606 13.93 -4.28 27.03
C ASN A 606 14.55 -3.09 27.78
N PRO A 607 14.06 -2.73 28.96
CA PRO A 607 14.64 -1.65 29.73
C PRO A 607 16.03 -2.04 30.21
N ASN A 608 16.84 -1.02 30.20
CA ASN A 608 18.23 -1.00 30.55
C ASN A 608 18.25 -0.39 31.96
N TYR A 609 18.62 -1.19 32.98
CA TYR A 609 18.67 -0.73 34.37
C TYR A 609 20.11 -0.54 34.83
N ILE A 610 20.34 0.48 35.66
CA ILE A 610 21.62 0.68 36.34
C ILE A 610 21.76 -0.37 37.44
N HIS A 611 22.69 -1.30 37.26
CA HIS A 611 23.09 -2.27 38.26
C HIS A 611 24.42 -1.84 38.91
N THR A 612 24.38 -1.54 40.21
CA THR A 612 25.59 -1.25 40.99
C THR A 612 26.30 -2.56 41.37
N VAL A 613 27.53 -2.74 40.88
CA VAL A 613 28.36 -3.89 41.25
C VAL A 613 28.79 -3.75 42.71
N LYS A 614 28.12 -4.50 43.61
CA LYS A 614 28.32 -4.44 45.07
C LYS A 614 29.78 -4.51 45.52
N ALA A 615 30.66 -5.19 44.78
CA ALA A 615 32.07 -5.35 45.14
C ALA A 615 32.98 -4.17 44.73
N THR A 616 32.57 -3.34 43.76
CA THR A 616 33.44 -2.28 43.18
C THR A 616 32.79 -0.90 43.18
N GLY A 617 31.51 -0.79 43.53
CA GLY A 617 30.74 0.46 43.45
C GLY A 617 30.46 0.94 42.01
N ARG A 618 31.01 0.29 40.99
CA ARG A 618 30.77 0.64 39.58
C ARG A 618 29.32 0.38 39.20
N GLN A 619 28.67 1.41 38.68
CA GLN A 619 27.39 1.31 37.98
C GLN A 619 27.62 0.74 36.59
N ARG A 620 26.84 -0.27 36.20
CA ARG A 620 26.81 -0.83 34.84
C ARG A 620 25.37 -1.03 34.39
N LEU A 621 25.10 -0.71 33.13
CA LEU A 621 23.86 -1.13 32.49
C LEU A 621 23.76 -2.65 32.43
N ARG A 622 22.61 -3.19 32.87
CA ARG A 622 22.27 -4.60 32.66
C ARG A 622 20.93 -4.70 31.95
N ASN A 623 20.88 -5.49 30.88
CA ASN A 623 19.62 -5.97 30.29
C ASN A 623 18.93 -6.86 31.34
N VAL A 624 17.87 -6.36 31.97
CA VAL A 624 17.07 -7.17 32.89
C VAL A 624 15.92 -7.79 32.09
N LYS A 625 15.80 -9.12 32.11
CA LYS A 625 14.54 -9.75 31.70
C LYS A 625 13.48 -9.29 32.69
N LEU A 626 12.56 -8.46 32.22
CA LEU A 626 11.53 -7.85 33.04
C LEU A 626 10.54 -8.85 33.61
N GLY A 627 10.85 -9.61 34.66
CA GLY A 627 9.87 -10.50 35.30
C GLY A 627 8.60 -9.75 35.72
N ASP A 628 8.77 -8.56 36.29
CA ASP A 628 7.70 -7.83 36.99
C ASP A 628 7.15 -6.62 36.21
N LEU A 629 7.72 -6.36 35.02
CA LEU A 629 7.36 -5.24 34.13
C LEU A 629 6.60 -5.73 32.88
N GLU A 630 6.07 -6.97 32.93
CA GLU A 630 4.87 -7.37 32.18
C GLU A 630 3.63 -6.65 32.72
N GLY A 631 3.73 -5.35 32.97
CA GLY A 631 2.59 -4.55 33.37
C GLY A 631 1.58 -4.61 32.24
N CYS A 632 0.42 -5.22 32.50
CA CYS A 632 -0.75 -5.06 31.69
C CYS A 632 -0.95 -3.56 31.45
N VAL A 633 -0.89 -3.09 30.21
CA VAL A 633 -1.38 -1.74 29.92
C VAL A 633 -2.90 -1.83 29.96
N PRO A 634 -3.60 -1.02 30.79
CA PRO A 634 -5.04 -0.96 30.76
C PRO A 634 -5.45 -0.44 29.39
N LEU A 635 -6.25 -1.23 28.68
CA LEU A 635 -6.65 -0.92 27.32
C LEU A 635 -8.16 -0.90 27.28
N MET A 636 -8.73 0.19 26.79
CA MET A 636 -10.12 0.19 26.38
C MET A 636 -10.16 -0.29 24.94
N ILE A 637 -10.50 -1.57 24.75
CA ILE A 637 -10.67 -2.16 23.42
C ILE A 637 -11.75 -1.38 22.69
N HIS A 638 -11.45 -1.00 21.45
CA HIS A 638 -12.44 -0.36 20.61
C HIS A 638 -13.55 -1.36 20.27
N ASN A 639 -14.73 -1.12 20.84
CA ASN A 639 -16.01 -1.69 20.46
C ASN A 639 -17.04 -0.54 20.41
N ARG A 640 -18.26 -0.81 19.94
CA ARG A 640 -19.39 0.15 19.84
C ARG A 640 -19.53 1.05 21.08
N ARG A 641 -19.15 0.60 22.29
CA ARG A 641 -19.21 1.38 23.55
C ARG A 641 -18.30 2.61 23.56
N VAL A 642 -17.23 2.65 22.75
CA VAL A 642 -16.30 3.79 22.76
C VAL A 642 -16.82 4.98 21.96
N LYS A 643 -17.65 4.76 20.92
CA LYS A 643 -18.32 5.86 20.20
C LYS A 643 -19.34 6.59 21.07
N ASP A 644 -19.91 5.91 22.05
CA ASP A 644 -20.91 6.47 22.98
C ASP A 644 -20.28 7.05 24.25
N SER A 645 -18.96 6.86 24.48
CA SER A 645 -18.26 7.39 25.63
C SER A 645 -17.77 8.81 25.37
N GLU A 646 -18.43 9.81 25.97
CA GLU A 646 -18.03 11.21 25.83
C GLU A 646 -16.66 11.53 26.46
N ASN A 647 -16.14 10.67 27.34
CA ASN A 647 -14.91 10.91 28.10
C ASN A 647 -14.07 9.62 28.25
N ILE A 648 -13.11 9.43 27.35
CA ILE A 648 -12.06 8.42 27.50
C ILE A 648 -10.97 8.99 28.44
N ASP A 649 -10.71 8.33 29.56
CA ASP A 649 -9.62 8.69 30.48
C ASP A 649 -8.28 8.11 29.99
N TYR A 650 -7.68 8.79 29.02
CA TYR A 650 -6.43 8.38 28.39
C TYR A 650 -5.26 8.33 29.38
N ASN A 651 -4.45 7.28 29.31
CA ASN A 651 -3.16 7.24 29.99
C ASN A 651 -2.10 7.94 29.12
N THR A 652 -2.13 9.27 29.18
CA THR A 652 -1.25 10.18 28.45
C THR A 652 0.23 9.88 28.67
N ASN A 653 0.62 9.50 29.89
CA ASN A 653 2.01 9.17 30.22
C ASN A 653 2.52 7.96 29.43
N MET A 654 1.68 6.92 29.27
CA MET A 654 2.06 5.74 28.49
C MET A 654 2.17 6.04 26.99
N TYR A 655 1.29 6.86 26.43
CA TYR A 655 1.43 7.32 25.03
C TYR A 655 2.75 8.04 24.79
N LYS A 656 3.09 9.00 25.67
CA LYS A 656 4.35 9.75 25.63
C LYS A 656 5.55 8.81 25.72
N PHE A 657 5.51 7.87 26.67
CA PHE A 657 6.57 6.88 26.89
C PHE A 657 6.82 6.00 25.64
N LEU A 658 5.77 5.48 25.00
CA LEU A 658 5.90 4.66 23.79
C LEU A 658 6.52 5.44 22.62
N CYS A 659 6.10 6.69 22.41
CA CYS A 659 6.65 7.56 21.36
C CYS A 659 8.14 7.87 21.62
N LYS A 660 8.49 8.25 22.85
CA LYS A 660 9.88 8.54 23.25
C LYS A 660 10.78 7.32 23.09
N ARG A 661 10.25 6.12 23.40
CA ARG A 661 10.99 4.86 23.23
C ARG A 661 11.28 4.55 21.77
N GLU A 662 10.29 4.64 20.89
CA GLU A 662 10.53 4.39 19.45
C GLU A 662 11.50 5.44 18.89
N LEU A 663 11.40 6.70 19.33
CA LEU A 663 12.36 7.73 18.97
C LEU A 663 13.80 7.36 19.41
N LEU A 664 14.02 6.97 20.67
CA LEU A 664 15.35 6.55 21.15
C LEU A 664 15.88 5.34 20.37
N LYS A 665 15.01 4.37 20.08
CA LYS A 665 15.35 3.21 19.25
C LYS A 665 15.76 3.64 17.83
N MET A 666 15.01 4.54 17.20
CA MET A 666 15.37 5.10 15.90
C MET A 666 16.70 5.86 15.97
N MET A 667 16.96 6.62 17.03
CA MET A 667 18.22 7.32 17.26
C MET A 667 19.39 6.39 17.64
N ASN A 668 19.13 5.08 17.82
CA ASN A 668 20.10 4.10 18.32
C ASN A 668 20.72 4.51 19.69
N ILE A 669 19.92 5.15 20.55
CA ILE A 669 20.33 5.56 21.91
C ILE A 669 19.73 4.58 22.91
N LYS A 670 20.56 4.10 23.85
CA LYS A 670 20.09 3.27 24.96
C LYS A 670 19.19 4.10 25.87
N ALA A 671 18.12 3.51 26.39
CA ALA A 671 17.19 4.20 27.26
C ALA A 671 17.29 3.71 28.71
N LEU A 672 17.38 4.61 29.69
CA LEU A 672 17.10 4.30 31.09
C LEU A 672 15.58 4.42 31.32
N VAL A 673 14.99 3.41 31.95
CA VAL A 673 13.57 3.40 32.29
C VAL A 673 13.44 3.35 33.80
N THR A 674 12.68 4.29 34.38
CA THR A 674 12.41 4.39 35.80
C THR A 674 10.91 4.39 36.06
N GLU A 675 10.50 3.89 37.22
CA GLU A 675 9.13 4.03 37.72
C GLU A 675 9.14 5.00 38.88
N LYS A 676 8.32 6.04 38.82
CA LYS A 676 8.15 7.02 39.88
C LYS A 676 6.68 7.28 40.10
N ASP A 677 6.21 7.06 41.33
CA ASP A 677 4.82 7.27 41.74
C ASP A 677 3.79 6.55 40.83
N GLY A 678 4.13 5.37 40.31
CA GLY A 678 3.28 4.58 39.42
C GLY A 678 3.29 5.03 37.94
N ALA A 679 4.13 6.00 37.57
CA ALA A 679 4.34 6.43 36.20
C ALA A 679 5.72 6.00 35.67
N TRP A 680 5.76 5.55 34.41
CA TRP A 680 6.99 5.19 33.72
C TRP A 680 7.63 6.41 33.08
N GLU A 681 8.91 6.63 33.39
CA GLU A 681 9.76 7.66 32.79
C GLU A 681 10.81 6.99 31.91
N ILE A 682 11.20 7.67 30.82
CA ILE A 682 12.22 7.19 29.88
C ILE A 682 13.16 8.32 29.50
N GLU A 683 14.45 8.07 29.71
CA GLU A 683 15.53 9.04 29.47
C GLU A 683 16.66 8.40 28.67
N PRO A 684 17.41 9.19 27.89
CA PRO A 684 18.57 8.70 27.16
C PRO A 684 19.67 8.33 28.16
N TYR A 685 20.29 7.18 27.95
CA TYR A 685 21.45 6.72 28.68
C TYR A 685 22.67 6.74 27.76
N TYR A 686 23.65 7.57 28.11
CA TYR A 686 24.94 7.65 27.46
C TYR A 686 25.97 6.92 28.34
N ASP A 687 26.67 5.93 27.78
CA ASP A 687 27.71 5.14 28.48
C ASP A 687 28.91 6.00 28.91
#